data_AF-A0A9P7XMF4-F1
#
_entry.id   AF-A0A9P7XMF4-F1
#
_cell.length_a   1.000
_cell.length_b   1.000
_cell.length_c   1.000
_cell.angle_alpha   90.00
_cell.angle_beta   90.00
_cell.angle_gamma   90.00
#
_symmetry.space_group_name_H-M   'P 1'
#
loop_
_entity.id
_entity.type
_entity.pdbx_description
1 polymer ?
#
loop_
_entity_poly.entity_id
_entity_poly.type
_entity_poly.pdbx_seq_one_letter_code
_entity_poly.pdbx_strand_id
1 'polypeptide(L)'
;MSTPVPLNSSAARPQSAFQSNARIPLEYCDGPTQRIYAVSAFVFLQALKLYYWLGIARSDYAAEFFGFILWLALDVAFLMALNYLRIPWLELPVVRMLIALFVLAIVNFVLFTASEISPTAIARSSASKDHDEHLQGRHTVLLKPYSSAILNPDEQCFCVPDVSLPVLDQPEIPIVFNGSEPYYLEYSITSFETGQTTLHKLTGPFKESSTVLHKARANQEAAKTVYNLRANAPGSYKLLKIHDKDRVDIRFYHDREVFVVNCPEARIENHKDTLDRCSGKGDVDLPIVVRGLPPWTVTYRRRSPKKETQELLIESEPEGYSSPFLKGWAQPENPNYSWAKQHEMNLSVSLGLSNPGDYSFQVTMVKDGCGNVIDLQGLVARNIREPEIRHVHVRERPSVAMLCDPRRPIKIVDMGDSPSVDIGLHVKRGSAPFQIGYVYQKTDLDEPQAMKDIQVSKDNTKPRIVATKPGLYTLSHIKDAYCEGEIELPRDCSVTVATLPTVDIVSHPINDSCVGAIGVTVDATFTGEGPWEVCFEVWRNGQLKRQNVCHSSPKPRLNLELKPDLSGNFKYIFKTVSDKNYPPIKVNLPPVLQNIHPQPSAAFVSGQTGLKTCRGFSENLDIELHGTGPWDIEYRVIRGTASQLYSQHNITEKTTTLALPPFEREGIYSIDLGRVTDLANGCQKDLKVADVAVEVSNGPPTASFQCDTPIEFAEGDQVDLPIHLTGGSPWFLTYKLEGEEAVSAAKSESRNALVTVSKPGIYELKTVSDSFCEGEVVEQAHRCEVVHSKRPTMNLMIDSIRFRGGPRENVPEGEVAPSERISRDGDFFNLPAVCLNADRTLELRLTGKAPFELRYKRIHKSPKKNDEVVELVERSQHSTMRIPIMTEKSGTVSYQFVSLSDATYPNVEVRHEKKPVVFKHVVRSPPKATLVNTAKREYCRNEITGVKEKVAIKIEGGSGPYSLAIEILRPDQPVAKIYEHDVVPRNGLYEWTLPAMFTDTGRYIVSVVRVSDANGCSGGDASRVDFDVLDTPSITPVKHIPDNCVGDKIEYFVHGKNTPIEVSYSLDESKHTKALQPGQLFSYLAGRPGLFKINKVCQTISKKECCTQPKEEMRVQFWAIPTVKVADGGNLITDLREGDRAEVVATFVGEPPFSWRYARMEAVYDEKHHAKHGKRPKILDTHTERNIQGYTDTFTTLTEGTIVPIWIKDKHCQFGKEF
;
A
#
# COMPACT_ATOMS: atom_id res chain seq x y z
N MET A 1 -0.45 -66.91 31.34
CA MET A 1 -0.69 -67.70 30.09
C MET A 1 -1.54 -66.85 29.15
N SER A 2 -1.40 -67.04 27.83
CA SER A 2 -2.35 -66.66 26.75
C SER A 2 -3.13 -65.33 26.85
N THR A 3 -3.03 -64.35 25.96
CA THR A 3 -2.35 -64.23 24.63
C THR A 3 -2.26 -62.75 24.25
N PRO A 4 -1.36 -62.37 23.33
CA PRO A 4 -1.79 -61.44 22.27
C PRO A 4 -1.35 -61.88 20.87
N VAL A 5 -2.04 -61.38 19.84
CA VAL A 5 -1.72 -61.57 18.41
C VAL A 5 -1.41 -60.23 17.77
N PRO A 6 -0.23 -60.03 17.14
CA PRO A 6 0.03 -58.92 16.23
C PRO A 6 -0.26 -59.30 14.77
N LEU A 7 -0.68 -58.32 13.97
CA LEU A 7 -0.78 -58.40 12.51
C LEU A 7 0.32 -57.52 11.89
N ASN A 8 1.04 -58.00 10.87
CA ASN A 8 1.98 -57.15 10.14
C ASN A 8 2.27 -57.59 8.69
N SER A 9 2.63 -56.60 7.86
CA SER A 9 3.43 -56.67 6.61
C SER A 9 3.12 -57.71 5.51
N SER A 10 2.42 -57.24 4.46
CA SER A 10 2.81 -57.31 3.02
C SER A 10 3.27 -58.62 2.35
N ALA A 11 2.51 -59.07 1.33
CA ALA A 11 3.02 -59.80 0.16
C ALA A 11 2.14 -59.53 -1.08
N ALA A 12 2.67 -59.68 -2.30
CA ALA A 12 2.01 -59.27 -3.55
C ALA A 12 1.38 -60.43 -4.36
N ARG A 13 0.35 -60.13 -5.17
CA ARG A 13 -0.19 -60.93 -6.30
C ARG A 13 -1.35 -60.19 -7.00
N PRO A 14 -1.72 -60.52 -8.25
CA PRO A 14 -0.87 -60.76 -9.42
C PRO A 14 -1.29 -59.91 -10.65
N GLN A 15 -0.43 -59.80 -11.66
CA GLN A 15 -0.89 -59.49 -13.02
C GLN A 15 -1.55 -60.75 -13.62
N SER A 16 -2.76 -60.62 -14.16
CA SER A 16 -3.41 -61.67 -14.96
C SER A 16 -3.80 -61.10 -16.33
N ALA A 17 -3.56 -61.88 -17.38
CA ALA A 17 -3.67 -61.40 -18.75
C ALA A 17 -5.13 -61.29 -19.22
N PHE A 18 -5.50 -60.12 -19.74
CA PHE A 18 -6.52 -59.99 -20.76
C PHE A 18 -5.84 -59.50 -22.04
N GLN A 19 -5.60 -60.41 -22.99
CA GLN A 19 -5.14 -60.03 -24.32
C GLN A 19 -6.22 -59.18 -25.01
N SER A 20 -5.87 -57.95 -25.35
CA SER A 20 -6.82 -56.93 -25.80
C SER A 20 -7.29 -57.20 -27.23
N ASN A 21 -8.58 -57.52 -27.38
CA ASN A 21 -9.27 -57.55 -28.68
C ASN A 21 -9.77 -56.17 -29.15
N ALA A 22 -9.37 -55.10 -28.44
CA ALA A 22 -9.60 -53.70 -28.80
C ALA A 22 -8.81 -53.33 -30.06
N ARG A 23 -9.43 -52.63 -31.02
CA ARG A 23 -8.75 -52.28 -32.29
C ARG A 23 -7.74 -51.12 -32.18
N ILE A 24 -7.80 -50.34 -31.10
CA ILE A 24 -6.79 -49.35 -30.75
C ILE A 24 -5.93 -49.93 -29.61
N PRO A 25 -4.62 -50.18 -29.82
CA PRO A 25 -3.74 -50.70 -28.79
C PRO A 25 -3.72 -49.82 -27.55
N LEU A 26 -3.86 -50.44 -26.36
CA LEU A 26 -3.91 -49.72 -25.08
C LEU A 26 -2.56 -49.07 -24.69
N GLU A 27 -1.48 -49.41 -25.39
CA GLU A 27 -0.18 -48.76 -25.31
C GLU A 27 -0.17 -47.36 -25.97
N TYR A 28 -1.04 -47.12 -26.95
CA TYR A 28 -1.08 -45.88 -27.74
C TYR A 28 -2.11 -44.87 -27.23
N CYS A 29 -3.17 -45.36 -26.58
CA CYS A 29 -4.18 -44.56 -25.89
C CYS A 29 -4.86 -45.43 -24.84
N ASP A 30 -4.88 -45.00 -23.57
CA ASP A 30 -5.46 -45.76 -22.48
C ASP A 30 -7.00 -45.86 -22.60
N GLY A 31 -7.57 -46.92 -22.03
CA GLY A 31 -9.01 -47.19 -22.10
C GLY A 31 -9.91 -46.04 -21.58
N PRO A 32 -9.61 -45.40 -20.44
CA PRO A 32 -10.28 -44.17 -20.01
C PRO A 32 -10.27 -43.06 -21.06
N THR A 33 -9.11 -42.71 -21.62
CA THR A 33 -9.00 -41.66 -22.65
C THR A 33 -9.75 -42.02 -23.94
N GLN A 34 -9.72 -43.29 -24.39
CA GLN A 34 -10.54 -43.77 -25.52
C GLN A 34 -12.04 -43.54 -25.28
N ARG A 35 -12.53 -43.74 -24.04
CA ARG A 35 -13.94 -43.46 -23.68
C ARG A 35 -14.24 -41.97 -23.67
N ILE A 36 -13.32 -41.12 -23.21
CA ILE A 36 -13.49 -39.66 -23.22
C ILE A 36 -13.66 -39.16 -24.66
N TYR A 37 -12.84 -39.65 -25.61
CA TYR A 37 -13.01 -39.32 -27.03
C TYR A 37 -14.35 -39.80 -27.59
N ALA A 38 -14.77 -41.04 -27.29
CA ALA A 38 -16.08 -41.56 -27.69
C ALA A 38 -17.25 -40.70 -27.16
N VAL A 39 -17.22 -40.30 -25.89
CA VAL A 39 -18.26 -39.44 -25.28
C VAL A 39 -18.23 -38.03 -25.88
N SER A 40 -17.05 -37.45 -26.09
CA SER A 40 -16.93 -36.10 -26.69
C SER A 40 -17.46 -36.05 -28.12
N ALA A 41 -17.21 -37.10 -28.92
CA ALA A 41 -17.76 -37.23 -30.28
C ALA A 41 -19.29 -37.37 -30.27
N PHE A 42 -19.86 -38.13 -29.32
CA PHE A 42 -21.32 -38.21 -29.16
C PHE A 42 -21.94 -36.86 -28.78
N VAL A 43 -21.37 -36.17 -27.78
CA VAL A 43 -21.86 -34.84 -27.35
C VAL A 43 -21.76 -33.83 -28.50
N PHE A 44 -20.68 -33.85 -29.27
CA PHE A 44 -20.52 -33.00 -30.46
C PHE A 44 -21.59 -33.29 -31.52
N LEU A 45 -21.86 -34.57 -31.83
CA LEU A 45 -22.92 -34.96 -32.78
C LEU A 45 -24.32 -34.49 -32.34
N GLN A 46 -24.68 -34.65 -31.07
CA GLN A 46 -25.99 -34.20 -30.57
C GLN A 46 -26.08 -32.66 -30.50
N ALA A 47 -24.97 -31.96 -30.21
CA ALA A 47 -24.92 -30.49 -30.28
C ALA A 47 -25.09 -29.97 -31.72
N LEU A 48 -24.45 -30.62 -32.70
CA LEU A 48 -24.55 -30.23 -34.12
C LEU A 48 -25.95 -30.54 -34.68
N LYS A 49 -26.59 -31.63 -34.23
CA LYS A 49 -28.02 -31.93 -34.49
C LYS A 49 -28.94 -30.84 -33.94
N LEU A 50 -28.73 -30.39 -32.71
CA LEU A 50 -29.53 -29.32 -32.09
C LEU A 50 -29.35 -27.98 -32.82
N TYR A 51 -28.12 -27.63 -33.22
CA TYR A 51 -27.84 -26.45 -34.04
C TYR A 51 -28.56 -26.51 -35.39
N TYR A 52 -28.52 -27.66 -36.07
CA TYR A 52 -29.20 -27.87 -37.35
C TYR A 52 -30.74 -27.77 -37.23
N TRP A 53 -31.31 -28.33 -36.15
CA TRP A 53 -32.74 -28.21 -35.84
C TRP A 53 -33.17 -26.75 -35.60
N LEU A 54 -32.40 -25.98 -34.81
CA LEU A 54 -32.64 -24.55 -34.60
C LEU A 54 -32.57 -23.72 -35.89
N GLY A 55 -31.83 -24.19 -36.90
CA GLY A 55 -31.79 -23.58 -38.24
C GLY A 55 -33.00 -23.90 -39.12
N ILE A 56 -33.53 -25.12 -39.05
CA ILE A 56 -34.64 -25.59 -39.93
C ILE A 56 -36.00 -25.01 -39.57
N ALA A 57 -36.21 -24.55 -38.32
CA ALA A 57 -37.46 -23.98 -37.80
C ALA A 57 -37.95 -22.66 -38.47
N ARG A 58 -37.48 -22.37 -39.70
CA ARG A 58 -37.86 -21.24 -40.58
C ARG A 58 -37.96 -21.66 -42.06
N SER A 59 -38.05 -22.95 -42.38
CA SER A 59 -37.98 -23.48 -43.76
C SER A 59 -39.03 -24.56 -44.06
N ASP A 60 -39.27 -24.83 -45.34
CA ASP A 60 -40.37 -25.68 -45.82
C ASP A 60 -40.29 -27.15 -45.35
N TYR A 61 -41.47 -27.77 -45.16
CA TYR A 61 -41.69 -29.16 -44.71
C TYR A 61 -40.82 -30.25 -45.38
N ALA A 62 -40.33 -30.03 -46.60
CA ALA A 62 -39.42 -30.97 -47.26
C ALA A 62 -38.08 -31.11 -46.52
N ALA A 63 -37.58 -30.04 -45.87
CA ALA A 63 -36.32 -30.05 -45.14
C ALA A 63 -36.40 -30.87 -43.84
N GLU A 64 -37.56 -30.88 -43.17
CA GLU A 64 -37.80 -31.60 -41.92
C GLU A 64 -37.63 -33.11 -42.09
N PHE A 65 -38.28 -33.70 -43.10
CA PHE A 65 -38.24 -35.15 -43.36
C PHE A 65 -36.85 -35.64 -43.80
N PHE A 66 -36.14 -34.89 -44.66
CA PHE A 66 -34.76 -35.20 -45.02
C PHE A 66 -33.79 -35.04 -43.83
N GLY A 67 -34.04 -34.07 -42.94
CA GLY A 67 -33.31 -33.92 -41.68
C GLY A 67 -33.41 -35.15 -40.79
N PHE A 68 -34.63 -35.66 -40.56
CA PHE A 68 -34.85 -36.87 -39.77
C PHE A 68 -34.04 -38.07 -40.27
N ILE A 69 -34.08 -38.35 -41.58
CA ILE A 69 -33.39 -39.50 -42.19
C ILE A 69 -31.87 -39.35 -42.11
N LEU A 70 -31.34 -38.17 -42.42
CA LEU A 70 -29.90 -37.90 -42.37
C LEU A 70 -29.33 -38.09 -40.95
N TRP A 71 -30.00 -37.52 -39.95
CA TRP A 71 -29.55 -37.61 -38.56
C TRP A 71 -29.68 -39.02 -37.99
N LEU A 72 -30.74 -39.76 -38.35
CA LEU A 72 -30.87 -41.17 -38.00
C LEU A 72 -29.70 -42.00 -38.57
N ALA A 73 -29.34 -41.79 -39.84
CA ALA A 73 -28.22 -42.50 -40.47
C ALA A 73 -26.86 -42.22 -39.77
N LEU A 74 -26.63 -40.98 -39.33
CA LEU A 74 -25.43 -40.61 -38.58
C LEU A 74 -25.39 -41.24 -37.18
N ASP A 75 -26.52 -41.31 -36.46
CA ASP A 75 -26.61 -42.02 -35.18
C ASP A 75 -26.31 -43.53 -35.36
N VAL A 76 -26.81 -44.16 -36.45
CA VAL A 76 -26.49 -45.57 -36.77
C VAL A 76 -24.99 -45.75 -37.02
N ALA A 77 -24.40 -44.90 -37.86
CA ALA A 77 -22.98 -44.96 -38.20
C ALA A 77 -22.07 -44.79 -36.98
N PHE A 78 -22.39 -43.84 -36.09
CA PHE A 78 -21.66 -43.63 -34.84
C PHE A 78 -21.71 -44.84 -33.91
N LEU A 79 -22.89 -45.42 -33.68
CA LEU A 79 -23.03 -46.62 -32.85
C LEU A 79 -22.27 -47.81 -33.45
N MET A 80 -22.33 -48.02 -34.77
CA MET A 80 -21.56 -49.06 -35.45
C MET A 80 -20.04 -48.87 -35.29
N ALA A 81 -19.55 -47.63 -35.35
CA ALA A 81 -18.14 -47.32 -35.14
C ALA A 81 -17.66 -47.67 -33.72
N LEU A 82 -18.45 -47.35 -32.67
CA LEU A 82 -18.13 -47.74 -31.29
C LEU A 82 -17.98 -49.27 -31.14
N ASN A 83 -18.92 -50.03 -31.70
CA ASN A 83 -18.90 -51.49 -31.64
C ASN A 83 -17.75 -52.11 -32.47
N TYR A 84 -17.36 -51.47 -33.59
CA TYR A 84 -16.21 -51.89 -34.39
C TYR A 84 -14.87 -51.67 -33.67
N LEU A 85 -14.72 -50.55 -32.95
CA LEU A 85 -13.49 -50.18 -32.25
C LEU A 85 -13.18 -51.06 -31.02
N ARG A 86 -14.22 -51.67 -30.41
CA ARG A 86 -14.10 -52.55 -29.23
C ARG A 86 -13.39 -51.87 -28.05
N ILE A 87 -13.85 -50.67 -27.71
CA ILE A 87 -13.31 -49.90 -26.58
C ILE A 87 -13.74 -50.60 -25.27
N PRO A 88 -12.81 -50.96 -24.35
CA PRO A 88 -13.15 -51.71 -23.15
C PRO A 88 -14.22 -51.03 -22.29
N TRP A 89 -15.23 -51.81 -21.86
CA TRP A 89 -16.47 -51.38 -21.18
C TRP A 89 -17.48 -50.59 -22.04
N LEU A 90 -17.17 -50.27 -23.30
CA LEU A 90 -18.09 -49.63 -24.25
C LEU A 90 -18.55 -50.59 -25.37
N GLU A 91 -18.23 -51.89 -25.22
CA GLU A 91 -18.71 -52.97 -26.08
C GLU A 91 -20.22 -53.19 -25.85
N LEU A 92 -21.04 -52.56 -26.71
CA LEU A 92 -22.50 -52.66 -26.64
C LEU A 92 -22.98 -53.94 -27.37
N PRO A 93 -23.53 -54.96 -26.67
CA PRO A 93 -24.13 -56.11 -27.34
C PRO A 93 -25.32 -55.66 -28.20
N VAL A 94 -25.61 -56.39 -29.28
CA VAL A 94 -26.56 -55.98 -30.35
C VAL A 94 -27.94 -55.55 -29.81
N VAL A 95 -28.44 -56.19 -28.74
CA VAL A 95 -29.70 -55.79 -28.09
C VAL A 95 -29.62 -54.37 -27.50
N ARG A 96 -28.52 -54.01 -26.82
CA ARG A 96 -28.32 -52.66 -26.27
C ARG A 96 -28.07 -51.62 -27.37
N MET A 97 -27.39 -52.00 -28.45
CA MET A 97 -27.25 -51.18 -29.67
C MET A 97 -28.62 -50.82 -30.25
N LEU A 98 -29.50 -51.81 -30.44
CA LEU A 98 -30.85 -51.59 -30.98
C LEU A 98 -31.71 -50.73 -30.05
N ILE A 99 -31.62 -50.90 -28.73
CA ILE A 99 -32.32 -50.05 -27.76
C ILE A 99 -31.82 -48.59 -27.83
N ALA A 100 -30.50 -48.38 -27.86
CA ALA A 100 -29.93 -47.03 -27.98
C ALA A 100 -30.33 -46.34 -29.29
N LEU A 101 -30.30 -47.09 -30.40
CA LEU A 101 -30.72 -46.61 -31.72
C LEU A 101 -32.23 -46.29 -31.76
N PHE A 102 -33.09 -47.09 -31.12
CA PHE A 102 -34.52 -46.82 -31.02
C PHE A 102 -34.82 -45.56 -30.19
N VAL A 103 -34.10 -45.34 -29.08
CA VAL A 103 -34.21 -44.11 -28.29
C VAL A 103 -33.77 -42.88 -29.09
N LEU A 104 -32.63 -42.96 -29.80
CA LEU A 104 -32.18 -41.88 -30.69
C LEU A 104 -33.15 -41.62 -31.85
N ALA A 105 -33.76 -42.67 -32.41
CA ALA A 105 -34.79 -42.54 -33.44
C ALA A 105 -36.05 -41.80 -32.92
N ILE A 106 -36.50 -42.09 -31.70
CA ILE A 106 -37.60 -41.36 -31.05
C ILE A 106 -37.22 -39.89 -30.82
N VAL A 107 -36.01 -39.61 -30.32
CA VAL A 107 -35.53 -38.23 -30.13
C VAL A 107 -35.47 -37.48 -31.46
N ASN A 108 -34.98 -38.11 -32.53
CA ASN A 108 -34.95 -37.51 -33.87
C ASN A 108 -36.37 -37.26 -34.41
N PHE A 109 -37.31 -38.17 -34.18
CA PHE A 109 -38.71 -38.01 -34.61
C PHE A 109 -39.36 -36.84 -33.87
N VAL A 110 -39.24 -36.78 -32.54
CA VAL A 110 -39.77 -35.66 -31.74
C VAL A 110 -39.15 -34.33 -32.14
N LEU A 111 -37.84 -34.27 -32.44
CA LEU A 111 -37.23 -33.03 -32.92
C LEU A 111 -37.74 -32.64 -34.31
N PHE A 112 -37.66 -33.54 -35.30
CA PHE A 112 -37.86 -33.19 -36.71
C PHE A 112 -39.30 -33.39 -37.23
N THR A 113 -40.28 -33.81 -36.42
CA THR A 113 -41.69 -33.93 -36.86
C THR A 113 -42.76 -33.45 -35.86
N ALA A 114 -42.41 -32.90 -34.70
CA ALA A 114 -43.39 -32.52 -33.66
C ALA A 114 -43.86 -31.04 -33.72
N SER A 115 -43.90 -30.45 -34.91
CA SER A 115 -44.40 -29.09 -35.15
C SER A 115 -45.95 -28.98 -35.13
N GLU A 116 -46.67 -30.09 -35.24
CA GLU A 116 -48.15 -30.18 -35.35
C GLU A 116 -48.82 -30.78 -34.09
N ILE A 117 -48.68 -30.13 -32.92
CA ILE A 117 -49.54 -30.41 -31.74
C ILE A 117 -49.98 -29.09 -31.08
N SER A 118 -51.03 -28.45 -31.62
CA SER A 118 -51.74 -27.33 -30.99
C SER A 118 -53.25 -27.63 -30.88
N PRO A 119 -53.85 -27.69 -29.67
CA PRO A 119 -55.20 -28.21 -29.48
C PRO A 119 -56.31 -27.15 -29.72
N THR A 120 -56.33 -26.51 -30.89
CA THR A 120 -57.29 -25.43 -31.23
C THR A 120 -57.88 -25.51 -32.66
N ALA A 121 -58.09 -26.70 -33.20
CA ALA A 121 -58.52 -26.92 -34.59
C ALA A 121 -59.84 -27.73 -34.78
N ILE A 122 -60.80 -27.66 -33.87
CA ILE A 122 -62.14 -28.29 -34.04
C ILE A 122 -63.27 -27.28 -33.80
N ALA A 123 -63.49 -26.35 -34.75
CA ALA A 123 -64.77 -25.65 -35.01
C ALA A 123 -64.64 -24.56 -36.10
N ARG A 124 -64.60 -24.91 -37.40
CA ARG A 124 -64.89 -23.98 -38.53
C ARG A 124 -64.97 -24.72 -39.87
N SER A 125 -66.11 -25.35 -40.15
CA SER A 125 -66.36 -26.06 -41.42
C SER A 125 -67.84 -26.02 -41.85
N SER A 126 -68.47 -24.85 -41.73
CA SER A 126 -69.89 -24.65 -42.13
C SER A 126 -70.31 -23.17 -42.28
N ALA A 127 -69.81 -22.48 -43.31
CA ALA A 127 -70.41 -21.26 -43.90
C ALA A 127 -69.69 -20.92 -45.23
N SER A 128 -70.35 -20.16 -46.12
CA SER A 128 -69.85 -19.71 -47.44
C SER A 128 -69.90 -20.74 -48.58
N LYS A 129 -71.13 -21.04 -49.02
CA LYS A 129 -71.47 -21.16 -50.45
C LYS A 129 -72.67 -20.25 -50.73
N ASP A 130 -72.79 -19.81 -51.98
CA ASP A 130 -73.90 -19.07 -52.58
C ASP A 130 -74.35 -17.77 -51.88
N HIS A 131 -73.65 -16.66 -52.19
CA HIS A 131 -74.16 -15.27 -52.08
C HIS A 131 -73.63 -14.37 -53.23
N ASP A 132 -73.39 -14.95 -54.40
CA ASP A 132 -72.72 -14.25 -55.52
C ASP A 132 -73.67 -13.68 -56.59
N GLU A 133 -74.98 -13.94 -56.48
CA GLU A 133 -76.00 -13.50 -57.43
C GLU A 133 -76.12 -11.96 -57.58
N HIS A 134 -75.62 -11.20 -56.59
CA HIS A 134 -75.96 -9.79 -56.45
C HIS A 134 -74.90 -8.74 -56.94
N LEU A 135 -73.64 -9.06 -57.39
CA LEU A 135 -72.57 -8.09 -57.83
C LEU A 135 -71.50 -8.65 -58.85
N GLN A 136 -70.99 -7.90 -59.90
CA GLN A 136 -70.17 -8.42 -61.09
C GLN A 136 -69.07 -7.41 -61.81
N GLY A 137 -67.65 -7.49 -61.80
CA GLY A 137 -66.51 -6.61 -62.51
C GLY A 137 -64.88 -6.69 -62.18
N ARG A 138 -63.79 -6.00 -62.82
CA ARG A 138 -62.19 -5.97 -62.50
C ARG A 138 -60.96 -5.20 -63.34
N HIS A 139 -59.81 -4.52 -62.79
CA HIS A 139 -58.41 -3.93 -63.42
C HIS A 139 -57.25 -2.88 -62.71
N THR A 140 -55.95 -2.75 -62.08
CA THR A 140 -54.69 -3.41 -61.30
C THR A 140 -53.22 -2.62 -60.86
N VAL A 141 -52.57 -2.26 -59.57
CA VAL A 141 -51.01 -2.01 -58.96
C VAL A 141 -50.51 -1.89 -57.31
N LEU A 142 -49.23 -1.57 -56.65
CA LEU A 142 -48.55 -1.85 -55.15
C LEU A 142 -47.19 -1.12 -54.32
N LEU A 143 -46.74 -1.22 -52.92
CA LEU A 143 -45.49 -0.54 -52.03
C LEU A 143 -44.70 -1.01 -50.55
N LYS A 144 -43.72 -0.31 -49.68
CA LYS A 144 -42.61 -0.78 -48.50
C LYS A 144 -41.87 0.10 -47.17
N PRO A 145 -40.89 -0.34 -46.14
CA PRO A 145 -40.30 0.23 -44.69
C PRO A 145 -38.72 0.31 -43.96
N TYR A 146 -38.30 0.44 -42.55
CA TYR A 146 -36.97 0.97 -41.68
C TYR A 146 -36.15 0.38 -40.25
N SER A 147 -35.22 1.06 -39.35
CA SER A 147 -34.02 0.66 -38.25
C SER A 147 -33.61 1.25 -36.67
N SER A 148 -32.44 0.99 -35.82
CA SER A 148 -31.96 1.45 -34.31
C SER A 148 -30.55 1.08 -33.39
N ALA A 149 -29.99 1.68 -32.17
CA ALA A 149 -28.72 1.34 -31.18
C ALA A 149 -28.40 1.77 -29.54
N ILE A 150 -27.15 1.75 -28.76
CA ILE A 150 -26.73 1.81 -27.15
C ILE A 150 -25.32 2.49 -26.38
N LEU A 151 -24.71 2.23 -25.07
CA LEU A 151 -23.56 2.91 -24.09
C LEU A 151 -22.52 2.17 -22.93
N ASN A 152 -21.65 2.79 -21.95
CA ASN A 152 -20.46 2.40 -20.92
C ASN A 152 -20.69 1.51 -19.62
N PRO A 153 -19.93 0.41 -19.36
CA PRO A 153 -20.27 -0.60 -18.34
C PRO A 153 -19.50 -0.69 -17.00
N ASP A 154 -18.15 -0.61 -16.93
CA ASP A 154 -17.35 -1.18 -15.81
C ASP A 154 -17.10 -0.26 -14.60
N GLU A 155 -17.65 0.96 -14.62
CA GLU A 155 -17.68 1.91 -13.49
C GLU A 155 -16.30 2.32 -12.92
N GLN A 156 -15.24 2.19 -13.73
CA GLN A 156 -13.87 2.58 -13.41
C GLN A 156 -13.68 4.12 -13.40
N CYS A 157 -12.82 4.59 -12.50
CA CYS A 157 -12.23 5.94 -12.56
C CYS A 157 -10.95 5.89 -13.41
N PHE A 158 -10.70 6.93 -14.21
CA PHE A 158 -9.53 7.04 -15.08
C PHE A 158 -8.68 8.26 -14.71
N CYS A 159 -7.42 8.29 -15.16
CA CYS A 159 -6.60 9.50 -15.07
C CYS A 159 -6.00 9.93 -16.41
N VAL A 160 -5.91 11.24 -16.62
CA VAL A 160 -5.20 11.89 -17.72
C VAL A 160 -3.85 12.40 -17.19
N PRO A 161 -2.73 12.15 -17.89
CA PRO A 161 -1.43 12.72 -17.52
C PRO A 161 -1.43 14.25 -17.68
N ASP A 162 -0.69 14.94 -16.81
CA ASP A 162 -0.42 16.37 -16.99
C ASP A 162 0.51 16.59 -18.20
N VAL A 163 0.59 17.82 -18.70
CA VAL A 163 1.36 18.23 -19.90
C VAL A 163 2.87 17.95 -19.74
N SER A 164 3.32 17.71 -18.50
CA SER A 164 4.63 17.21 -18.10
C SER A 164 4.97 15.81 -18.64
N LEU A 165 3.98 14.93 -18.84
CA LEU A 165 4.16 13.50 -19.15
C LEU A 165 3.42 13.05 -20.42
N PRO A 166 3.67 13.66 -21.60
CA PRO A 166 2.88 13.47 -22.84
C PRO A 166 3.12 12.12 -23.56
N VAL A 167 3.65 11.11 -22.86
CA VAL A 167 4.04 9.79 -23.40
C VAL A 167 3.22 8.65 -22.76
N LEU A 168 2.35 8.95 -21.81
CA LEU A 168 1.32 8.03 -21.32
C LEU A 168 0.13 8.04 -22.29
N ASP A 169 -0.36 6.87 -22.69
CA ASP A 169 -1.54 6.74 -23.54
C ASP A 169 -2.76 7.40 -22.88
N GLN A 170 -3.57 8.10 -23.67
CA GLN A 170 -4.80 8.72 -23.18
C GLN A 170 -5.81 7.65 -22.73
N PRO A 171 -6.48 7.82 -21.58
CA PRO A 171 -7.48 6.86 -21.12
C PRO A 171 -8.64 6.72 -22.12
N GLU A 172 -8.97 5.48 -22.44
CA GLU A 172 -10.03 5.11 -23.39
C GLU A 172 -11.26 4.58 -22.65
N ILE A 173 -12.35 5.36 -22.68
CA ILE A 173 -13.63 5.08 -22.01
C ILE A 173 -14.55 4.30 -22.97
N PRO A 174 -14.95 3.05 -22.68
CA PRO A 174 -15.71 2.23 -23.62
C PRO A 174 -17.20 2.62 -23.75
N ILE A 175 -17.74 2.49 -24.97
CA ILE A 175 -19.15 2.73 -25.34
C ILE A 175 -19.62 1.54 -26.21
N VAL A 176 -20.82 0.99 -25.96
CA VAL A 176 -21.28 -0.28 -26.57
C VAL A 176 -22.62 -0.11 -27.32
N PHE A 177 -22.69 -0.46 -28.59
CA PHE A 177 -23.86 -0.25 -29.47
C PHE A 177 -24.61 -1.57 -29.77
N ASN A 178 -25.82 -1.51 -30.33
CA ASN A 178 -26.67 -2.70 -30.58
C ASN A 178 -27.75 -2.47 -31.66
N GLY A 179 -27.49 -2.88 -32.90
CA GLY A 179 -28.48 -2.93 -34.00
C GLY A 179 -28.00 -2.26 -35.29
N SER A 180 -27.72 -0.96 -35.23
CA SER A 180 -27.17 -0.13 -36.31
C SER A 180 -25.75 0.36 -36.00
N GLU A 181 -24.98 0.67 -37.05
CA GLU A 181 -23.69 1.35 -36.93
C GLU A 181 -23.90 2.82 -36.51
N PRO A 182 -23.32 3.30 -35.40
CA PRO A 182 -23.37 4.72 -35.06
C PRO A 182 -22.60 5.56 -36.09
N TYR A 183 -23.12 6.75 -36.39
CA TYR A 183 -22.48 7.71 -37.29
C TYR A 183 -22.21 9.08 -36.63
N TYR A 184 -22.92 9.39 -35.54
CA TYR A 184 -22.75 10.63 -34.77
C TYR A 184 -22.86 10.35 -33.26
N LEU A 185 -22.04 11.05 -32.48
CA LEU A 185 -22.01 10.98 -31.01
C LEU A 185 -21.77 12.39 -30.44
N GLU A 186 -22.56 12.79 -29.45
CA GLU A 186 -22.46 14.07 -28.74
C GLU A 186 -22.38 13.82 -27.23
N TYR A 187 -21.44 14.49 -26.57
CA TYR A 187 -21.13 14.31 -25.14
C TYR A 187 -20.65 15.62 -24.50
N SER A 188 -20.65 15.67 -23.17
CA SER A 188 -20.15 16.80 -22.40
C SER A 188 -19.01 16.41 -21.45
N ILE A 189 -18.11 17.36 -21.16
CA ILE A 189 -17.07 17.26 -20.13
C ILE A 189 -17.22 18.44 -19.16
N THR A 190 -17.40 18.19 -17.86
CA THR A 190 -17.41 19.24 -16.81
C THR A 190 -16.09 19.25 -16.04
N SER A 191 -15.33 20.33 -16.15
CA SER A 191 -14.01 20.51 -15.52
C SER A 191 -14.12 20.58 -14.00
N PHE A 192 -13.33 19.77 -13.27
CA PHE A 192 -13.30 19.81 -11.80
C PHE A 192 -12.70 21.10 -11.24
N GLU A 193 -11.75 21.72 -11.95
CA GLU A 193 -11.09 22.96 -11.50
C GLU A 193 -12.01 24.18 -11.58
N THR A 194 -12.65 24.36 -12.74
CA THR A 194 -13.41 25.58 -13.09
C THR A 194 -14.92 25.43 -12.90
N GLY A 195 -15.43 24.20 -12.80
CA GLY A 195 -16.87 23.91 -12.80
C GLY A 195 -17.58 24.11 -14.14
N GLN A 196 -16.85 24.44 -15.22
CA GLN A 196 -17.44 24.71 -16.53
C GLN A 196 -17.67 23.41 -17.33
N THR A 197 -18.84 23.29 -17.95
CA THR A 197 -19.20 22.20 -18.87
C THR A 197 -18.95 22.59 -20.32
N THR A 198 -18.24 21.73 -21.06
CA THR A 198 -17.96 21.87 -22.50
C THR A 198 -18.68 20.79 -23.29
N LEU A 199 -19.05 21.09 -24.54
CA LEU A 199 -19.80 20.19 -25.44
C LEU A 199 -18.92 19.72 -26.60
N HIS A 200 -18.93 18.42 -26.87
CA HIS A 200 -18.07 17.75 -27.84
C HIS A 200 -18.89 16.88 -28.79
N LYS A 201 -18.50 16.85 -30.07
CA LYS A 201 -19.24 16.18 -31.15
C LYS A 201 -18.28 15.38 -32.01
N LEU A 202 -18.61 14.12 -32.26
CA LEU A 202 -17.87 13.19 -33.10
C LEU A 202 -18.77 12.71 -34.23
N THR A 203 -18.22 12.55 -35.43
CA THR A 203 -18.99 12.18 -36.62
C THR A 203 -18.14 11.34 -37.57
N GLY A 204 -18.71 10.25 -38.08
CA GLY A 204 -18.03 9.28 -38.94
C GLY A 204 -18.24 7.84 -38.49
N PRO A 205 -17.75 6.85 -39.27
CA PRO A 205 -17.82 5.45 -38.89
C PRO A 205 -16.88 5.15 -37.72
N PHE A 206 -17.46 4.92 -36.54
CA PHE A 206 -16.71 4.55 -35.33
C PHE A 206 -16.13 3.13 -35.49
N LYS A 207 -14.81 3.03 -35.66
CA LYS A 207 -14.12 1.74 -35.85
C LYS A 207 -14.18 0.90 -34.58
N GLU A 208 -14.39 -0.40 -34.74
CA GLU A 208 -14.28 -1.39 -33.67
C GLU A 208 -12.85 -1.42 -33.10
N SER A 209 -12.73 -1.21 -31.79
CA SER A 209 -11.46 -1.41 -31.07
C SER A 209 -11.36 -2.86 -30.60
N SER A 210 -10.67 -3.71 -31.37
CA SER A 210 -10.65 -5.16 -31.16
C SER A 210 -9.68 -5.62 -30.05
N THR A 211 -9.70 -4.96 -28.89
CA THR A 211 -8.85 -5.28 -27.73
C THR A 211 -9.65 -5.26 -26.42
N VAL A 212 -9.37 -6.25 -25.56
CA VAL A 212 -9.97 -6.47 -24.22
C VAL A 212 -11.45 -6.92 -24.22
N LEU A 213 -11.71 -8.14 -24.68
CA LEU A 213 -12.80 -8.98 -24.13
C LEU A 213 -12.40 -10.45 -23.94
N HIS A 214 -11.17 -10.70 -23.46
CA HIS A 214 -10.79 -12.05 -23.06
C HIS A 214 -11.52 -12.46 -21.77
N LYS A 215 -12.32 -13.53 -21.87
CA LYS A 215 -13.12 -14.22 -20.82
C LYS A 215 -14.57 -13.75 -20.60
N ALA A 216 -15.25 -13.25 -21.65
CA ALA A 216 -16.70 -13.48 -21.78
C ALA A 216 -16.97 -14.84 -22.50
N ARG A 217 -18.13 -15.47 -22.25
CA ARG A 217 -18.47 -16.78 -22.84
C ARG A 217 -18.96 -16.63 -24.28
N ALA A 218 -18.57 -17.57 -25.15
CA ALA A 218 -19.17 -17.70 -26.47
C ALA A 218 -20.65 -18.11 -26.37
N ASN A 219 -21.54 -17.24 -26.82
CA ASN A 219 -22.92 -17.51 -27.20
C ASN A 219 -23.40 -16.42 -28.17
N GLN A 220 -24.44 -16.69 -28.94
CA GLN A 220 -24.94 -15.75 -29.96
C GLN A 220 -25.72 -14.59 -29.32
N GLU A 221 -25.06 -13.46 -29.12
CA GLU A 221 -25.72 -12.16 -29.00
C GLU A 221 -25.60 -11.38 -30.32
N ALA A 222 -26.48 -10.40 -30.55
CA ALA A 222 -26.37 -9.49 -31.69
C ALA A 222 -25.04 -8.72 -31.65
N ALA A 223 -24.54 -8.28 -32.81
CA ALA A 223 -23.24 -7.61 -32.93
C ALA A 223 -23.17 -6.33 -32.07
N LYS A 224 -22.51 -6.44 -30.91
CA LYS A 224 -22.27 -5.35 -29.97
C LYS A 224 -21.00 -4.61 -30.37
N THR A 225 -21.14 -3.58 -31.20
CA THR A 225 -20.03 -2.70 -31.61
C THR A 225 -19.49 -1.98 -30.38
N VAL A 226 -18.16 -1.99 -30.16
CA VAL A 226 -17.52 -1.25 -29.05
C VAL A 226 -16.64 -0.14 -29.61
N TYR A 227 -16.85 1.08 -29.12
CA TYR A 227 -16.06 2.27 -29.44
C TYR A 227 -15.42 2.84 -28.18
N ASN A 228 -14.15 3.20 -28.27
CA ASN A 228 -13.37 3.75 -27.18
C ASN A 228 -13.28 5.27 -27.29
N LEU A 229 -13.94 5.99 -26.38
CA LEU A 229 -13.87 7.44 -26.27
C LEU A 229 -12.59 7.86 -25.53
N ARG A 230 -11.65 8.48 -26.23
CA ARG A 230 -10.43 9.03 -25.61
C ARG A 230 -10.77 10.25 -24.76
N ALA A 231 -10.44 10.18 -23.47
CA ALA A 231 -10.51 11.31 -22.57
C ALA A 231 -9.19 12.11 -22.61
N ASN A 232 -9.31 13.41 -22.80
CA ASN A 232 -8.21 14.34 -23.11
C ASN A 232 -8.07 15.49 -22.10
N ALA A 233 -8.99 15.60 -21.14
CA ALA A 233 -8.99 16.59 -20.07
C ALA A 233 -9.64 16.02 -18.79
N PRO A 234 -9.25 16.46 -17.59
CA PRO A 234 -9.87 16.04 -16.34
C PRO A 234 -11.27 16.66 -16.16
N GLY A 235 -12.22 15.85 -15.71
CA GLY A 235 -13.63 16.24 -15.53
C GLY A 235 -14.60 15.05 -15.47
N SER A 236 -15.91 15.35 -15.36
CA SER A 236 -16.98 14.35 -15.52
C SER A 236 -17.51 14.30 -16.95
N TYR A 237 -17.56 13.09 -17.53
CA TYR A 237 -17.96 12.83 -18.92
C TYR A 237 -19.38 12.24 -18.97
N LYS A 238 -20.24 12.72 -19.89
CA LYS A 238 -21.68 12.34 -19.99
C LYS A 238 -22.19 12.38 -21.44
N LEU A 239 -23.02 11.42 -21.87
CA LEU A 239 -23.59 11.40 -23.23
C LEU A 239 -24.85 12.28 -23.39
N LEU A 240 -25.06 12.79 -24.60
CA LEU A 240 -26.14 13.73 -24.93
C LEU A 240 -26.94 13.41 -26.21
N LYS A 241 -26.32 12.85 -27.28
CA LYS A 241 -27.06 12.41 -28.49
C LYS A 241 -26.28 11.38 -29.33
N ILE A 242 -27.01 10.48 -30.02
CA ILE A 242 -26.47 9.48 -30.95
C ILE A 242 -27.40 9.34 -32.18
N HIS A 243 -26.88 9.16 -33.40
CA HIS A 243 -27.69 8.74 -34.57
C HIS A 243 -26.94 7.84 -35.58
N ASP A 244 -27.73 7.06 -36.32
CA ASP A 244 -27.37 6.12 -37.40
C ASP A 244 -26.97 6.87 -38.68
N LYS A 245 -26.31 6.19 -39.62
CA LYS A 245 -25.92 6.69 -40.95
C LYS A 245 -27.09 7.29 -41.74
N ASP A 246 -28.27 6.68 -41.61
CA ASP A 246 -29.52 7.14 -42.25
C ASP A 246 -30.21 8.29 -41.46
N ARG A 247 -29.53 8.90 -40.48
CA ARG A 247 -30.01 9.95 -39.56
C ARG A 247 -31.18 9.52 -38.66
N VAL A 248 -31.32 8.21 -38.43
CA VAL A 248 -32.26 7.66 -37.45
C VAL A 248 -31.68 7.81 -36.05
N ASP A 249 -32.41 8.46 -35.14
CA ASP A 249 -31.95 8.71 -33.77
C ASP A 249 -31.84 7.42 -32.94
N ILE A 250 -30.74 7.30 -32.19
CA ILE A 250 -30.36 6.12 -31.41
C ILE A 250 -30.60 6.39 -29.91
N ARG A 251 -31.10 5.39 -29.16
CA ARG A 251 -31.46 5.51 -27.74
C ARG A 251 -30.30 5.13 -26.81
N PHE A 252 -30.19 5.76 -25.64
CA PHE A 252 -29.13 5.48 -24.65
C PHE A 252 -29.53 5.99 -23.24
N TYR A 253 -28.75 5.64 -22.22
CA TYR A 253 -28.95 6.09 -20.82
C TYR A 253 -28.33 7.47 -20.58
N HIS A 254 -29.09 8.40 -20.00
CA HIS A 254 -28.69 9.80 -19.89
C HIS A 254 -28.01 10.16 -18.55
N ASP A 255 -28.18 9.34 -17.51
CA ASP A 255 -27.80 9.70 -16.13
C ASP A 255 -26.44 9.15 -15.66
N ARG A 256 -25.72 8.41 -16.51
CA ARG A 256 -24.37 7.90 -16.20
C ARG A 256 -23.29 8.97 -16.44
N GLU A 257 -22.44 9.19 -15.45
CA GLU A 257 -21.26 10.06 -15.50
C GLU A 257 -19.98 9.24 -15.26
N VAL A 258 -18.87 9.63 -15.89
CA VAL A 258 -17.55 8.99 -15.73
C VAL A 258 -16.54 10.02 -15.25
N PHE A 259 -15.80 9.71 -14.19
CA PHE A 259 -14.82 10.63 -13.61
C PHE A 259 -13.42 10.38 -14.17
N VAL A 260 -12.77 11.45 -14.64
CA VAL A 260 -11.40 11.44 -15.15
C VAL A 260 -10.58 12.48 -14.38
N VAL A 261 -9.60 12.05 -13.60
CA VAL A 261 -8.76 12.94 -12.75
C VAL A 261 -7.37 13.19 -13.36
N ASN A 262 -6.59 14.10 -12.79
CA ASN A 262 -5.17 14.22 -13.12
C ASN A 262 -4.42 13.02 -12.53
N CYS A 263 -3.54 12.37 -13.31
CA CYS A 263 -2.76 11.22 -12.81
C CYS A 263 -1.87 11.59 -11.61
N PRO A 264 -1.64 10.65 -10.67
CA PRO A 264 -0.79 10.92 -9.53
C PRO A 264 0.69 11.08 -9.93
N GLU A 265 1.30 12.14 -9.43
CA GLU A 265 2.74 12.39 -9.55
C GLU A 265 3.37 12.45 -8.16
N ALA A 266 4.63 12.06 -8.07
CA ALA A 266 5.50 12.46 -6.97
C ALA A 266 6.88 12.83 -7.55
N ARG A 267 7.56 13.75 -6.85
CA ARG A 267 8.92 14.22 -7.16
C ARG A 267 9.68 14.46 -5.87
N ILE A 268 11.00 14.29 -5.87
CA ILE A 268 11.83 14.79 -4.76
C ILE A 268 12.10 16.28 -5.03
N GLU A 269 12.07 17.14 -4.01
CA GLU A 269 12.32 18.57 -4.25
C GLU A 269 13.79 18.84 -4.62
N ASN A 270 13.99 19.33 -5.85
CA ASN A 270 15.31 19.56 -6.42
C ASN A 270 15.95 20.87 -5.93
N HIS A 271 16.42 20.87 -4.69
CA HIS A 271 17.52 21.75 -4.29
C HIS A 271 18.77 21.41 -5.12
N LYS A 272 19.43 22.42 -5.70
CA LYS A 272 20.42 22.22 -6.78
C LYS A 272 21.72 21.54 -6.35
N ASP A 273 22.02 21.54 -5.05
CA ASP A 273 23.31 21.08 -4.51
C ASP A 273 23.24 19.62 -4.02
N THR A 274 24.38 18.92 -4.02
CA THR A 274 24.52 17.65 -3.29
C THR A 274 24.39 17.91 -1.80
N LEU A 275 23.61 17.08 -1.09
CA LEU A 275 23.41 17.27 0.34
C LEU A 275 24.52 16.59 1.13
N ASP A 276 25.64 17.28 1.27
CA ASP A 276 26.74 16.88 2.15
C ASP A 276 26.34 17.09 3.63
N ARG A 277 26.57 16.08 4.46
CA ARG A 277 26.17 16.05 5.88
C ARG A 277 27.21 15.32 6.73
N CYS A 278 27.39 15.73 7.98
CA CYS A 278 28.38 15.14 8.87
C CYS A 278 27.77 14.00 9.70
N SER A 279 28.46 12.87 9.78
CA SER A 279 28.07 11.70 10.59
C SER A 279 27.69 12.10 12.01
N GLY A 280 26.47 11.77 12.43
CA GLY A 280 25.97 12.01 13.80
C GLY A 280 25.36 13.40 14.07
N LYS A 281 25.37 14.35 13.13
CA LYS A 281 24.71 15.66 13.32
C LYS A 281 23.30 15.72 12.70
N GLY A 282 22.33 15.22 13.46
CA GLY A 282 20.89 15.40 13.22
C GLY A 282 20.27 14.51 12.14
N ASP A 283 18.94 14.38 12.19
CA ASP A 283 18.15 13.77 11.12
C ASP A 283 18.04 14.74 9.93
N VAL A 284 17.93 14.19 8.72
CA VAL A 284 17.68 14.98 7.50
C VAL A 284 16.28 14.71 6.99
N ASP A 285 15.46 15.75 6.90
CA ASP A 285 14.17 15.69 6.19
C ASP A 285 14.39 15.78 4.68
N LEU A 286 13.94 14.76 3.94
CA LEU A 286 13.76 14.85 2.49
C LEU A 286 12.30 15.20 2.16
N PRO A 287 12.02 16.39 1.59
CA PRO A 287 10.71 16.73 1.06
C PRO A 287 10.43 15.96 -0.25
N ILE A 288 9.41 15.11 -0.21
CA ILE A 288 8.78 14.50 -1.38
C ILE A 288 7.48 15.25 -1.65
N VAL A 289 7.36 15.86 -2.81
CA VAL A 289 6.15 16.57 -3.23
C VAL A 289 5.26 15.60 -3.99
N VAL A 290 4.00 15.47 -3.56
CA VAL A 290 3.00 14.55 -4.12
C VAL A 290 1.84 15.36 -4.69
N ARG A 291 1.33 14.96 -5.85
CA ARG A 291 0.20 15.57 -6.55
C ARG A 291 -0.80 14.52 -7.04
N GLY A 292 -2.09 14.86 -7.09
CA GLY A 292 -3.15 14.01 -7.66
C GLY A 292 -4.43 14.04 -6.84
N LEU A 293 -5.19 12.94 -6.85
CA LEU A 293 -6.38 12.75 -6.02
C LEU A 293 -6.03 12.01 -4.70
N PRO A 294 -6.23 12.61 -3.51
CA PRO A 294 -6.01 11.92 -2.24
C PRO A 294 -7.04 10.81 -1.95
N PRO A 295 -6.72 9.85 -1.05
CA PRO A 295 -5.43 9.66 -0.39
C PRO A 295 -4.36 9.09 -1.34
N TRP A 296 -3.08 9.35 -1.04
CA TRP A 296 -1.96 8.87 -1.83
C TRP A 296 -1.16 7.79 -1.11
N THR A 297 -0.72 6.78 -1.87
CA THR A 297 0.31 5.83 -1.44
C THR A 297 1.58 6.07 -2.26
N VAL A 298 2.68 6.44 -1.59
CA VAL A 298 4.00 6.67 -2.20
C VAL A 298 4.95 5.57 -1.78
N THR A 299 5.57 4.88 -2.73
CA THR A 299 6.66 3.94 -2.47
C THR A 299 7.98 4.60 -2.87
N TYR A 300 8.94 4.61 -1.94
CA TYR A 300 10.30 5.09 -2.19
C TYR A 300 11.34 4.04 -1.79
N ARG A 301 12.49 4.10 -2.46
CA ARG A 301 13.61 3.19 -2.28
C ARG A 301 14.78 3.93 -1.67
N ARG A 302 15.20 3.51 -0.48
CA ARG A 302 16.43 3.94 0.21
C ARG A 302 17.53 2.92 -0.02
N ARG A 303 18.70 3.36 -0.45
CA ARG A 303 19.91 2.53 -0.56
C ARG A 303 21.00 3.08 0.36
N SER A 304 21.53 2.22 1.23
CA SER A 304 22.60 2.56 2.19
C SER A 304 24.00 2.39 1.58
N PRO A 305 25.04 2.98 2.19
CA PRO A 305 26.44 2.77 1.77
C PRO A 305 26.87 1.30 1.82
N LYS A 306 26.26 0.49 2.70
CA LYS A 306 26.46 -0.97 2.79
C LYS A 306 25.77 -1.75 1.66
N LYS A 307 25.20 -1.06 0.66
CA LYS A 307 24.43 -1.56 -0.49
C LYS A 307 23.08 -2.19 -0.14
N GLU A 308 22.70 -2.21 1.13
CA GLU A 308 21.36 -2.61 1.55
C GLU A 308 20.33 -1.69 0.88
N THR A 309 19.28 -2.29 0.35
CA THR A 309 18.22 -1.57 -0.37
C THR A 309 16.90 -1.88 0.32
N GLN A 310 16.20 -0.84 0.74
CA GLN A 310 14.94 -0.92 1.47
C GLN A 310 13.88 -0.15 0.68
N GLU A 311 12.77 -0.81 0.38
CA GLU A 311 11.58 -0.17 -0.15
C GLU A 311 10.63 0.14 1.01
N LEU A 312 10.18 1.39 1.06
CA LEU A 312 9.46 2.00 2.16
C LEU A 312 8.24 2.72 1.60
N LEU A 313 7.11 2.57 2.28
CA LEU A 313 5.81 3.02 1.83
C LEU A 313 5.28 4.09 2.79
N ILE A 314 4.67 5.13 2.22
CA ILE A 314 4.04 6.24 2.94
C ILE A 314 2.61 6.38 2.44
N GLU A 315 1.64 6.38 3.36
CA GLU A 315 0.25 6.74 3.06
C GLU A 315 -0.03 8.14 3.59
N SER A 316 -0.73 8.96 2.82
CA SER A 316 -0.91 10.38 3.12
C SER A 316 -2.25 10.92 2.60
N GLU A 317 -2.81 11.88 3.34
CA GLU A 317 -4.12 12.51 3.07
C GLU A 317 -4.08 13.95 3.62
N PRO A 318 -4.54 14.98 2.88
CA PRO A 318 -4.65 16.34 3.40
C PRO A 318 -5.62 16.45 4.57
N GLU A 319 -5.30 17.29 5.56
CA GLU A 319 -6.18 17.51 6.71
C GLU A 319 -7.55 18.06 6.26
N GLY A 320 -8.63 17.46 6.78
CA GLY A 320 -10.01 17.85 6.46
C GLY A 320 -10.56 17.30 5.13
N TYR A 321 -9.78 16.55 4.34
CA TYR A 321 -10.26 15.93 3.11
C TYR A 321 -11.38 14.89 3.36
N SER A 322 -12.27 14.71 2.37
CA SER A 322 -13.40 13.78 2.43
C SER A 322 -14.02 13.58 1.03
N SER A 323 -13.48 12.67 0.22
CA SER A 323 -14.10 12.29 -1.06
C SER A 323 -15.37 11.43 -0.88
N PRO A 324 -16.27 11.38 -1.89
CA PRO A 324 -17.37 10.41 -1.94
C PRO A 324 -16.90 8.97 -2.11
N PHE A 325 -15.80 8.75 -2.85
CA PHE A 325 -15.23 7.40 -3.07
C PHE A 325 -14.92 6.66 -1.76
N LEU A 326 -14.51 7.38 -0.72
CA LEU A 326 -14.21 6.82 0.61
C LEU A 326 -15.46 6.40 1.43
N LYS A 327 -16.69 6.63 0.94
CA LYS A 327 -17.94 6.35 1.68
C LYS A 327 -18.85 5.31 0.99
N GLY A 328 -18.43 4.76 -0.15
CA GLY A 328 -19.31 4.04 -1.06
C GLY A 328 -20.21 4.99 -1.86
N TRP A 329 -20.66 4.55 -3.04
CA TRP A 329 -21.42 5.41 -3.96
C TRP A 329 -22.84 5.72 -3.46
N ALA A 330 -22.98 6.84 -2.75
CA ALA A 330 -24.19 7.65 -2.77
C ALA A 330 -23.92 8.87 -3.66
N GLN A 331 -24.73 9.10 -4.70
CA GLN A 331 -24.63 10.31 -5.51
C GLN A 331 -25.08 11.52 -4.68
N PRO A 332 -24.28 12.60 -4.59
CA PRO A 332 -24.71 13.83 -3.93
C PRO A 332 -25.73 14.58 -4.79
N GLU A 333 -26.79 15.12 -4.16
CA GLU A 333 -27.85 15.88 -4.85
C GLU A 333 -27.38 17.21 -5.47
N ASN A 334 -26.13 17.62 -5.21
CA ASN A 334 -25.51 18.82 -5.78
C ASN A 334 -24.15 18.48 -6.45
N PRO A 335 -23.88 18.96 -7.68
CA PRO A 335 -22.67 18.65 -8.45
C PRO A 335 -21.45 19.48 -8.00
N ASN A 336 -21.13 19.46 -6.70
CA ASN A 336 -19.91 20.07 -6.19
C ASN A 336 -18.73 19.10 -6.33
N TYR A 337 -18.05 19.13 -7.47
CA TYR A 337 -16.88 18.31 -7.75
C TYR A 337 -15.56 18.86 -7.13
N SER A 338 -15.61 19.78 -6.14
CA SER A 338 -14.41 20.39 -5.55
C SER A 338 -13.44 19.38 -4.92
N TRP A 339 -13.95 18.25 -4.44
CA TRP A 339 -13.17 17.14 -3.89
C TRP A 339 -12.33 16.42 -4.95
N ALA A 340 -12.72 16.49 -6.23
CA ALA A 340 -12.07 15.80 -7.36
C ALA A 340 -10.93 16.63 -7.99
N LYS A 341 -10.63 17.81 -7.43
CA LYS A 341 -9.51 18.66 -7.86
C LYS A 341 -8.16 18.00 -7.57
N GLN A 342 -7.15 18.34 -8.35
CA GLN A 342 -5.77 17.98 -8.03
C GLN A 342 -5.35 18.69 -6.72
N HIS A 343 -4.85 17.93 -5.76
CA HIS A 343 -4.25 18.43 -4.52
C HIS A 343 -2.72 18.26 -4.58
N GLU A 344 -1.99 19.04 -3.78
CA GLU A 344 -0.53 18.95 -3.62
C GLU A 344 -0.18 18.88 -2.12
N MET A 345 0.79 18.04 -1.74
CA MET A 345 1.26 17.89 -0.36
C MET A 345 2.77 17.59 -0.32
N ASN A 346 3.47 18.21 0.64
CA ASN A 346 4.89 17.97 0.89
C ASN A 346 5.03 16.97 2.05
N LEU A 347 5.64 15.81 1.79
CA LEU A 347 5.92 14.78 2.78
C LEU A 347 7.40 14.86 3.20
N SER A 348 7.68 15.14 4.47
CA SER A 348 9.03 15.13 5.04
C SER A 348 9.42 13.72 5.50
N VAL A 349 10.44 13.12 4.88
CA VAL A 349 11.01 11.85 5.32
C VAL A 349 12.29 12.11 6.12
N SER A 350 12.23 11.94 7.45
CA SER A 350 13.39 12.08 8.34
C SER A 350 14.35 10.90 8.22
N LEU A 351 15.66 11.19 8.26
CA LEU A 351 16.72 10.23 8.01
C LEU A 351 17.77 10.18 9.12
N GLY A 352 17.80 9.07 9.85
CA GLY A 352 18.93 8.73 10.74
C GLY A 352 20.19 8.39 9.96
N LEU A 353 21.13 9.34 9.87
CA LEU A 353 22.37 9.26 9.09
C LEU A 353 23.60 8.88 9.94
N SER A 354 23.52 7.74 10.62
CA SER A 354 24.53 7.28 11.59
C SER A 354 25.82 6.73 10.98
N ASN A 355 25.81 6.27 9.72
CA ASN A 355 26.98 5.68 9.05
C ASN A 355 27.49 6.64 7.96
N PRO A 356 28.81 6.83 7.78
CA PRO A 356 29.35 7.58 6.66
C PRO A 356 29.21 6.83 5.32
N GLY A 357 29.21 7.59 4.23
CA GLY A 357 29.11 7.13 2.84
C GLY A 357 27.89 7.68 2.09
N ASP A 358 27.72 7.21 0.86
CA ASP A 358 26.73 7.75 -0.08
C ASP A 358 25.38 7.02 0.05
N TYR A 359 24.36 7.76 0.47
CA TYR A 359 22.97 7.30 0.47
C TYR A 359 22.29 7.76 -0.82
N SER A 360 21.41 6.92 -1.38
CA SER A 360 20.58 7.28 -2.54
C SER A 360 19.11 6.99 -2.29
N PHE A 361 18.26 7.93 -2.72
CA PHE A 361 16.82 7.94 -2.52
C PHE A 361 16.10 8.15 -3.85
N GLN A 362 15.09 7.35 -4.13
CA GLN A 362 14.32 7.41 -5.37
C GLN A 362 12.86 7.05 -5.10
N VAL A 363 11.91 7.82 -5.63
CA VAL A 363 10.49 7.40 -5.62
C VAL A 363 10.29 6.37 -6.74
N THR A 364 9.69 5.22 -6.42
CA THR A 364 9.51 4.11 -7.39
C THR A 364 8.08 4.01 -7.89
N MET A 365 7.08 4.28 -7.06
CA MET A 365 5.67 4.14 -7.39
C MET A 365 4.81 5.18 -6.67
N VAL A 366 3.76 5.66 -7.33
CA VAL A 366 2.71 6.50 -6.72
C VAL A 366 1.33 5.92 -7.08
N LYS A 367 0.40 5.94 -6.13
CA LYS A 367 -0.99 5.55 -6.31
C LYS A 367 -1.93 6.61 -5.74
N ASP A 368 -3.08 6.83 -6.40
CA ASP A 368 -4.13 7.77 -5.97
C ASP A 368 -5.36 7.11 -5.32
N GLY A 369 -6.28 7.94 -4.84
CA GLY A 369 -7.56 7.54 -4.25
C GLY A 369 -8.59 6.95 -5.22
N CYS A 370 -8.36 7.06 -6.55
CA CYS A 370 -9.14 6.34 -7.56
C CYS A 370 -8.56 4.94 -7.87
N GLY A 371 -7.37 4.63 -7.37
CA GLY A 371 -6.66 3.38 -7.65
C GLY A 371 -5.73 3.43 -8.86
N ASN A 372 -5.55 4.59 -9.51
CA ASN A 372 -4.57 4.75 -10.59
C ASN A 372 -3.16 4.59 -10.01
N VAL A 373 -2.30 3.83 -10.70
CA VAL A 373 -0.90 3.57 -10.28
C VAL A 373 0.07 4.02 -11.36
N ILE A 374 1.02 4.88 -10.99
CA ILE A 374 2.12 5.32 -11.84
C ILE A 374 3.43 4.70 -11.33
N ASP A 375 3.96 3.75 -12.10
CA ASP A 375 5.27 3.14 -11.89
C ASP A 375 6.37 4.04 -12.47
N LEU A 376 6.99 4.85 -11.61
CA LEU A 376 8.07 5.76 -11.97
C LEU A 376 9.34 4.99 -12.38
N GLN A 377 9.61 3.84 -11.75
CA GLN A 377 10.76 3.00 -12.11
C GLN A 377 10.60 2.41 -13.52
N GLY A 378 9.38 1.99 -13.89
CA GLY A 378 9.05 1.52 -15.23
C GLY A 378 9.01 2.62 -16.30
N LEU A 379 8.76 3.89 -15.94
CA LEU A 379 8.95 5.02 -16.85
C LEU A 379 10.43 5.32 -17.09
N VAL A 380 11.25 5.29 -16.03
CA VAL A 380 12.73 5.39 -16.12
C VAL A 380 13.30 4.26 -16.97
N ALA A 381 12.89 3.00 -16.74
CA ALA A 381 13.38 1.84 -17.50
C ALA A 381 12.99 1.86 -18.99
N ARG A 382 11.99 2.67 -19.38
CA ARG A 382 11.58 2.91 -20.77
C ARG A 382 12.19 4.20 -21.37
N ASN A 383 13.08 4.89 -20.65
CA ASN A 383 13.64 6.19 -21.01
C ASN A 383 12.58 7.30 -21.23
N ILE A 384 11.44 7.21 -20.54
CA ILE A 384 10.32 8.17 -20.65
C ILE A 384 10.45 9.33 -19.64
N ARG A 385 11.03 9.06 -18.46
CA ARG A 385 11.34 10.06 -17.42
C ARG A 385 12.76 9.84 -16.93
N GLU A 386 13.48 10.90 -16.60
CA GLU A 386 14.82 10.79 -16.03
C GLU A 386 14.78 10.22 -14.59
N PRO A 387 15.82 9.48 -14.16
CA PRO A 387 15.89 8.93 -12.81
C PRO A 387 16.14 10.03 -11.76
N GLU A 388 15.07 10.49 -11.11
CA GLU A 388 15.14 11.33 -9.90
C GLU A 388 15.72 10.54 -8.72
N ILE A 389 17.04 10.39 -8.71
CA ILE A 389 17.82 9.80 -7.61
C ILE A 389 18.49 10.92 -6.84
N ARG A 390 18.00 11.17 -5.62
CA ARG A 390 18.61 12.14 -4.70
C ARG A 390 19.76 11.47 -3.94
N HIS A 391 20.96 12.03 -4.07
CA HIS A 391 22.15 11.57 -3.34
C HIS A 391 22.42 12.45 -2.11
N VAL A 392 22.62 11.81 -0.96
CA VAL A 392 23.02 12.44 0.31
C VAL A 392 24.36 11.84 0.71
N HIS A 393 25.39 12.67 0.85
CA HIS A 393 26.76 12.21 1.11
C HIS A 393 27.06 12.42 2.59
N VAL A 394 27.12 11.34 3.36
CA VAL A 394 27.45 11.41 4.79
C VAL A 394 28.97 11.36 4.95
N ARG A 395 29.58 12.51 5.23
CA ARG A 395 31.02 12.65 5.48
C ARG A 395 31.34 12.23 6.91
N GLU A 396 32.45 11.51 7.08
CA GLU A 396 33.03 11.26 8.40
C GLU A 396 33.63 12.56 8.94
N ARG A 397 33.41 12.87 10.23
CA ARG A 397 33.98 14.06 10.86
C ARG A 397 35.49 13.89 11.10
N PRO A 398 36.32 14.91 10.84
CA PRO A 398 37.76 14.80 11.02
C PRO A 398 38.17 14.64 12.49
N SER A 399 39.32 14.01 12.76
CA SER A 399 39.92 14.02 14.10
C SER A 399 41.44 14.09 14.09
N VAL A 400 42.03 14.85 15.01
CA VAL A 400 43.48 15.13 15.09
C VAL A 400 44.01 15.14 16.52
N ALA A 401 45.23 14.65 16.70
CA ALA A 401 46.06 14.83 17.89
C ALA A 401 47.44 15.40 17.52
N MET A 402 48.15 15.99 18.49
CA MET A 402 49.57 16.29 18.35
C MET A 402 50.44 15.03 18.61
N LEU A 403 51.64 14.99 18.04
CA LEU A 403 52.63 13.93 18.24
C LEU A 403 53.76 14.42 19.17
N CYS A 404 53.44 14.62 20.44
CA CYS A 404 54.39 14.98 21.48
C CYS A 404 54.05 14.31 22.82
N ASP A 405 54.98 14.39 23.78
CA ASP A 405 54.73 14.07 25.19
C ASP A 405 54.69 15.37 26.00
N PRO A 406 53.57 15.74 26.63
CA PRO A 406 53.49 16.94 27.47
C PRO A 406 54.52 16.99 28.60
N ARG A 407 55.02 15.83 29.07
CA ARG A 407 56.09 15.74 30.09
C ARG A 407 57.50 16.00 29.53
N ARG A 408 57.68 16.08 28.21
CA ARG A 408 58.98 16.21 27.54
C ARG A 408 58.92 17.29 26.44
N PRO A 409 59.21 18.58 26.78
CA PRO A 409 59.07 19.68 25.84
C PRO A 409 59.99 19.51 24.63
N ILE A 410 59.45 19.80 23.44
CA ILE A 410 60.19 19.72 22.18
C ILE A 410 61.30 20.79 22.20
N LYS A 411 62.48 20.44 21.68
CA LYS A 411 63.69 21.28 21.73
C LYS A 411 63.93 21.98 20.40
N ILE A 412 63.97 23.30 20.42
CA ILE A 412 64.55 24.12 19.35
C ILE A 412 66.06 24.16 19.56
N VAL A 413 66.82 23.81 18.52
CA VAL A 413 68.29 23.88 18.51
C VAL A 413 68.69 25.19 17.83
N ASP A 414 69.42 26.06 18.53
CA ASP A 414 69.79 27.39 18.03
C ASP A 414 71.26 27.47 17.63
N MET A 415 71.51 27.45 16.31
CA MET A 415 72.84 27.65 15.72
C MET A 415 72.99 29.02 15.04
N GLY A 416 72.11 29.98 15.34
CA GLY A 416 72.13 31.35 14.81
C GLY A 416 71.28 31.58 13.55
N ASP A 417 71.13 30.56 12.69
CA ASP A 417 70.31 30.64 11.46
C ASP A 417 68.85 30.23 11.72
N SER A 418 67.99 31.20 12.04
CA SER A 418 66.51 31.10 12.06
C SER A 418 65.95 29.77 12.65
N PRO A 419 66.19 29.50 13.94
CA PRO A 419 65.95 28.17 14.51
C PRO A 419 64.46 27.82 14.59
N SER A 420 64.14 26.57 14.26
CA SER A 420 62.76 26.07 14.25
C SER A 420 62.70 24.55 14.49
N VAL A 421 61.53 24.06 14.91
CA VAL A 421 61.28 22.62 15.11
C VAL A 421 59.85 22.26 14.69
N ASP A 422 59.66 21.05 14.17
CA ASP A 422 58.34 20.53 13.79
C ASP A 422 57.61 19.90 15.00
N ILE A 423 56.43 20.41 15.33
CA ILE A 423 55.45 19.67 16.13
C ILE A 423 54.64 18.81 15.16
N GLY A 424 54.85 17.49 15.17
CA GLY A 424 54.09 16.57 14.33
C GLY A 424 52.60 16.54 14.69
N LEU A 425 51.74 16.36 13.69
CA LEU A 425 50.30 16.18 13.86
C LEU A 425 49.87 14.82 13.29
N HIS A 426 48.88 14.19 13.92
CA HIS A 426 48.30 12.93 13.46
C HIS A 426 46.79 13.09 13.28
N VAL A 427 46.37 13.22 12.02
CA VAL A 427 44.96 13.18 11.63
C VAL A 427 44.57 11.73 11.41
N LYS A 428 43.51 11.25 12.07
CA LYS A 428 43.03 9.86 11.99
C LYS A 428 41.84 9.66 11.05
N ARG A 429 40.97 10.66 10.96
CA ARG A 429 39.65 10.61 10.30
C ARG A 429 39.38 11.87 9.48
N GLY A 430 38.37 11.82 8.60
CA GLY A 430 37.97 12.94 7.72
C GLY A 430 38.77 13.03 6.41
N SER A 431 38.47 14.04 5.57
CA SER A 431 38.99 14.11 4.19
C SER A 431 39.76 15.39 3.88
N ALA A 432 41.05 15.28 3.55
CA ALA A 432 41.88 16.41 3.14
C ALA A 432 41.30 17.18 1.92
N PRO A 433 41.39 18.52 1.87
CA PRO A 433 42.24 19.37 2.72
C PRO A 433 41.67 19.64 4.12
N PHE A 434 42.57 19.75 5.10
CA PHE A 434 42.23 20.09 6.49
C PHE A 434 42.70 21.50 6.84
N GLN A 435 41.83 22.26 7.51
CA GLN A 435 42.16 23.47 8.24
C GLN A 435 42.32 23.10 9.73
N ILE A 436 43.52 23.25 10.26
CA ILE A 436 43.86 22.90 11.65
C ILE A 436 44.26 24.19 12.38
N GLY A 437 43.40 24.63 13.30
CA GLY A 437 43.65 25.79 14.14
C GLY A 437 44.47 25.45 15.37
N TYR A 438 45.45 26.30 15.68
CA TYR A 438 46.23 26.24 16.91
C TYR A 438 46.44 27.63 17.53
N VAL A 439 46.66 27.65 18.84
CA VAL A 439 47.02 28.83 19.63
C VAL A 439 48.46 28.67 20.10
N TYR A 440 49.21 29.78 20.15
CA TYR A 440 50.52 29.86 20.79
C TYR A 440 50.42 30.80 22.00
N GLN A 441 50.91 30.35 23.15
CA GLN A 441 51.00 31.16 24.37
C GLN A 441 52.45 31.17 24.89
N LYS A 442 52.97 32.36 25.21
CA LYS A 442 54.29 32.54 25.80
C LYS A 442 54.21 32.23 27.30
N THR A 443 55.18 31.49 27.82
CA THR A 443 55.16 30.93 29.20
C THR A 443 55.19 31.97 30.33
N ASP A 444 55.54 33.23 30.04
CA ASP A 444 55.83 34.27 31.04
C ASP A 444 54.89 35.49 31.01
N LEU A 445 53.90 35.53 30.10
CA LEU A 445 53.02 36.69 29.89
C LEU A 445 51.61 36.29 29.43
N ASP A 446 50.58 36.88 30.05
CA ASP A 446 49.18 36.85 29.57
C ASP A 446 48.97 37.81 28.38
N GLU A 447 49.71 37.60 27.29
CA GLU A 447 49.44 38.25 26.01
C GLU A 447 48.21 37.60 25.32
N PRO A 448 47.39 38.38 24.57
CA PRO A 448 46.17 37.86 23.95
C PRO A 448 46.44 36.75 22.94
N GLN A 449 45.74 35.63 23.13
CA GLN A 449 45.88 34.41 22.33
C GLN A 449 45.46 34.62 20.85
N ALA A 450 46.45 34.75 19.96
CA ALA A 450 46.22 34.80 18.52
C ALA A 450 46.15 33.37 17.95
N MET A 451 44.94 32.95 17.52
CA MET A 451 44.74 31.70 16.79
C MET A 451 45.40 31.78 15.39
N LYS A 452 45.95 30.65 14.94
CA LYS A 452 46.60 30.48 13.64
C LYS A 452 46.15 29.17 13.01
N ASP A 453 45.86 29.21 11.72
CA ASP A 453 45.38 28.03 10.99
C ASP A 453 46.44 27.51 10.02
N ILE A 454 46.56 26.19 9.93
CA ILE A 454 47.39 25.49 8.95
C ILE A 454 46.48 24.79 7.96
N GLN A 455 46.74 25.01 6.66
CA GLN A 455 46.08 24.32 5.56
C GLN A 455 46.91 23.10 5.14
N VAL A 456 46.34 21.90 5.27
CA VAL A 456 46.98 20.62 4.99
C VAL A 456 46.42 20.02 3.70
N SER A 457 47.21 20.07 2.62
CA SER A 457 46.86 19.38 1.35
C SER A 457 46.89 17.86 1.50
N LYS A 458 46.16 17.16 0.62
CA LYS A 458 46.05 15.71 0.53
C LYS A 458 47.40 14.99 0.32
N ASP A 459 48.35 15.66 -0.31
CA ASP A 459 49.70 15.12 -0.55
C ASP A 459 50.62 15.19 0.69
N ASN A 460 50.25 15.99 1.70
CA ASN A 460 51.02 16.12 2.93
C ASN A 460 50.69 14.99 3.92
N THR A 461 51.36 13.84 3.73
CA THR A 461 51.20 12.64 4.58
C THR A 461 51.66 12.81 6.04
N LYS A 462 52.29 13.94 6.41
CA LYS A 462 52.76 14.24 7.77
C LYS A 462 52.55 15.74 8.10
N PRO A 463 51.31 16.17 8.42
CA PRO A 463 51.05 17.53 8.87
C PRO A 463 51.88 17.88 10.11
N ARG A 464 52.28 19.15 10.22
CA ARG A 464 53.19 19.65 11.26
C ARG A 464 53.02 21.14 11.51
N ILE A 465 53.20 21.58 12.75
CA ILE A 465 53.31 22.99 13.12
C ILE A 465 54.79 23.35 13.19
N VAL A 466 55.23 24.35 12.42
CA VAL A 466 56.61 24.86 12.50
C VAL A 466 56.71 25.84 13.67
N ALA A 467 57.30 25.39 14.78
CA ALA A 467 57.51 26.20 15.98
C ALA A 467 58.85 26.94 15.91
N THR A 468 58.80 28.28 15.84
CA THR A 468 59.99 29.17 15.77
C THR A 468 60.20 29.99 17.04
N LYS A 469 59.39 29.75 18.08
CA LYS A 469 59.44 30.43 19.39
C LYS A 469 59.15 29.42 20.50
N PRO A 470 59.86 29.50 21.65
CA PRO A 470 59.51 28.72 22.84
C PRO A 470 58.17 29.19 23.44
N GLY A 471 57.45 28.29 24.09
CA GLY A 471 56.11 28.50 24.64
C GLY A 471 55.21 27.26 24.48
N LEU A 472 53.94 27.41 24.85
CA LEU A 472 52.92 26.37 24.71
C LEU A 472 52.19 26.50 23.37
N TYR A 473 51.94 25.38 22.70
CA TYR A 473 51.16 25.29 21.47
C TYR A 473 49.96 24.36 21.71
N THR A 474 48.75 24.86 21.47
CA THR A 474 47.47 24.20 21.79
C THR A 474 46.60 24.07 20.54
N LEU A 475 46.08 22.89 20.23
CA LEU A 475 45.07 22.72 19.18
C LEU A 475 43.74 23.36 19.60
N SER A 476 43.13 24.14 18.71
CA SER A 476 41.85 24.83 18.96
C SER A 476 40.68 24.29 18.14
N HIS A 477 40.91 23.89 16.89
CA HIS A 477 39.89 23.22 16.06
C HIS A 477 40.52 22.39 14.93
N ILE A 478 39.75 21.45 14.38
CA ILE A 478 39.98 20.89 13.04
C ILE A 478 38.70 20.94 12.22
N LYS A 479 38.86 21.30 10.95
CA LYS A 479 37.79 21.37 9.95
C LYS A 479 38.30 20.80 8.62
N ASP A 480 37.45 20.10 7.89
CA ASP A 480 37.71 19.77 6.49
C ASP A 480 36.76 20.55 5.56
N ALA A 481 36.78 20.25 4.25
CA ALA A 481 35.96 20.94 3.26
C ALA A 481 34.44 20.89 3.53
N TYR A 482 33.97 20.00 4.42
CA TYR A 482 32.55 19.78 4.72
C TYR A 482 32.22 19.84 6.21
N CYS A 483 33.11 19.36 7.09
CA CYS A 483 32.79 19.02 8.46
C CYS A 483 33.77 19.57 9.51
N GLU A 484 33.20 20.02 10.62
CA GLU A 484 33.95 20.31 11.86
C GLU A 484 34.15 19.03 12.66
N GLY A 485 35.40 18.81 13.05
CA GLY A 485 35.88 17.60 13.68
C GLY A 485 36.03 17.68 15.19
N GLU A 486 36.90 16.84 15.72
CA GLU A 486 37.21 16.70 17.16
C GLU A 486 38.72 16.62 17.39
N ILE A 487 39.15 17.07 18.57
CA ILE A 487 40.56 17.03 18.99
C ILE A 487 40.74 15.86 19.96
N GLU A 488 41.64 14.95 19.61
CA GLU A 488 42.05 13.83 20.46
C GLU A 488 43.30 14.21 21.26
N LEU A 489 43.46 13.69 22.49
CA LEU A 489 44.68 13.97 23.26
C LEU A 489 45.93 13.27 22.66
N PRO A 490 47.12 13.89 22.74
CA PRO A 490 47.39 15.20 23.35
C PRO A 490 47.04 16.38 22.42
N ARG A 491 46.42 17.41 23.00
CA ARG A 491 46.09 18.68 22.31
C ARG A 491 47.15 19.78 22.50
N ASP A 492 48.05 19.59 23.47
CA ASP A 492 48.98 20.61 23.98
C ASP A 492 50.43 20.11 23.90
N CYS A 493 51.33 20.90 23.32
CA CYS A 493 52.78 20.66 23.30
C CYS A 493 53.57 21.88 23.78
N SER A 494 54.48 21.66 24.73
CA SER A 494 55.44 22.68 25.17
C SER A 494 56.70 22.64 24.31
N VAL A 495 57.23 23.80 23.95
CA VAL A 495 58.44 23.98 23.14
C VAL A 495 59.44 24.86 23.90
N THR A 496 60.70 24.43 23.98
CA THR A 496 61.78 25.13 24.69
C THR A 496 63.04 25.20 23.83
N VAL A 497 63.93 26.16 24.07
CA VAL A 497 65.24 26.21 23.40
C VAL A 497 66.23 25.31 24.16
N ALA A 498 67.04 24.54 23.43
CA ALA A 498 68.13 23.76 23.99
C ALA A 498 69.32 24.67 24.33
N THR A 499 69.88 24.54 25.54
CA THR A 499 71.05 25.30 25.97
C THR A 499 72.31 24.86 25.21
N LEU A 500 73.09 25.82 24.72
CA LEU A 500 74.33 25.56 23.98
C LEU A 500 75.38 24.92 24.92
N PRO A 501 76.00 23.77 24.58
CA PRO A 501 76.89 23.09 25.50
C PRO A 501 78.26 23.76 25.59
N THR A 502 78.68 24.06 26.81
CA THR A 502 80.04 24.47 27.15
C THR A 502 80.70 23.43 28.04
N VAL A 503 82.03 23.34 28.02
CA VAL A 503 82.79 22.60 29.04
C VAL A 503 83.79 23.54 29.72
N ASP A 504 83.71 23.61 31.05
CA ASP A 504 84.78 24.13 31.89
C ASP A 504 85.62 22.97 32.43
N ILE A 505 86.93 23.16 32.56
CA ILE A 505 87.89 22.08 32.80
C ILE A 505 88.87 22.50 33.89
N VAL A 506 88.68 21.93 35.08
CA VAL A 506 89.61 22.06 36.21
C VAL A 506 90.42 20.77 36.33
N SER A 507 91.73 20.87 36.50
CA SER A 507 92.60 19.69 36.61
C SER A 507 93.33 19.67 37.95
N HIS A 508 93.14 18.59 38.70
CA HIS A 508 93.79 18.37 39.99
C HIS A 508 94.80 17.21 39.89
N PRO A 509 96.06 17.40 40.33
CA PRO A 509 96.99 16.29 40.44
C PRO A 509 96.50 15.33 41.52
N ILE A 510 96.18 14.09 41.15
CA ILE A 510 95.95 13.02 42.12
C ILE A 510 97.30 12.74 42.75
N ASN A 511 97.46 13.10 44.02
CA ASN A 511 98.68 12.85 44.79
C ASN A 511 98.36 11.84 45.89
N ASP A 512 99.23 10.86 46.06
CA ASP A 512 99.20 9.91 47.18
C ASP A 512 100.23 10.34 48.23
N SER A 513 99.80 10.38 49.50
CA SER A 513 100.61 10.77 50.65
C SER A 513 101.88 9.91 50.83
N CYS A 514 101.95 8.73 50.23
CA CYS A 514 103.10 7.82 50.33
C CYS A 514 104.07 7.87 49.13
N VAL A 515 103.65 8.33 47.94
CA VAL A 515 104.49 8.22 46.70
C VAL A 515 104.45 9.47 45.79
N GLY A 516 103.66 10.50 46.12
CA GLY A 516 103.58 11.73 45.33
C GLY A 516 102.56 11.63 44.18
N ALA A 517 102.90 12.12 42.99
CA ALA A 517 101.95 12.20 41.87
C ALA A 517 101.54 10.81 41.34
N ILE A 518 100.23 10.51 41.43
CA ILE A 518 99.61 9.23 41.03
C ILE A 518 98.52 9.35 39.95
N GLY A 519 98.36 10.48 39.27
CA GLY A 519 97.37 10.64 38.19
C GLY A 519 96.90 12.07 38.04
N VAL A 520 96.10 12.38 37.02
CA VAL A 520 95.36 13.65 36.99
C VAL A 520 93.88 13.38 36.90
N THR A 521 93.13 13.93 37.85
CA THR A 521 91.69 14.04 37.75
C THR A 521 91.38 15.31 36.98
N VAL A 522 90.74 15.15 35.83
CA VAL A 522 90.20 16.28 35.08
C VAL A 522 88.71 16.34 35.34
N ASP A 523 88.31 17.36 36.10
CA ASP A 523 86.94 17.62 36.49
C ASP A 523 86.30 18.50 35.40
N ALA A 524 85.76 17.85 34.36
CA ALA A 524 85.03 18.51 33.30
C ALA A 524 83.59 18.79 33.75
N THR A 525 83.20 20.07 33.79
CA THR A 525 81.84 20.51 34.11
C THR A 525 81.15 21.00 32.83
N PHE A 526 80.07 20.33 32.45
CA PHE A 526 79.30 20.61 31.25
C PHE A 526 78.06 21.48 31.53
N THR A 527 77.69 22.27 30.53
CA THR A 527 76.33 22.83 30.36
C THR A 527 75.69 22.23 29.10
N GLY A 528 74.38 22.38 28.89
CA GLY A 528 73.63 21.75 27.79
C GLY A 528 72.69 20.65 28.27
N GLU A 529 72.40 19.65 27.43
CA GLU A 529 71.59 18.46 27.75
C GLU A 529 72.28 17.16 27.32
N GLY A 530 72.49 16.24 28.29
CA GLY A 530 73.23 15.00 28.06
C GLY A 530 72.52 13.96 27.16
N PRO A 531 73.30 13.00 26.58
CA PRO A 531 74.71 12.76 26.83
C PRO A 531 75.64 13.82 26.20
N TRP A 532 76.59 14.29 27.00
CA TRP A 532 77.70 15.14 26.56
C TRP A 532 78.83 14.27 26.01
N GLU A 533 79.64 14.82 25.13
CA GLU A 533 80.89 14.19 24.68
C GLU A 533 82.02 15.22 24.66
N VAL A 534 83.16 14.90 25.25
CA VAL A 534 84.35 15.75 25.20
C VAL A 534 85.52 14.99 24.56
N CYS A 535 86.16 15.61 23.57
CA CYS A 535 87.27 15.00 22.84
C CYS A 535 88.60 15.74 23.08
N PHE A 536 89.67 14.97 23.33
CA PHE A 536 91.00 15.50 23.61
C PHE A 536 92.13 14.67 22.97
N GLU A 537 93.32 15.25 22.91
CA GLU A 537 94.58 14.59 22.52
C GLU A 537 95.38 14.19 23.76
N VAL A 538 96.04 13.02 23.71
CA VAL A 538 96.96 12.52 24.74
C VAL A 538 98.38 12.47 24.18
N TRP A 539 99.29 13.19 24.84
CA TRP A 539 100.71 13.24 24.55
C TRP A 539 101.50 12.63 25.73
N ARG A 540 102.60 11.92 25.47
CA ARG A 540 103.53 11.39 26.49
C ARG A 540 104.97 11.66 26.09
N ASN A 541 105.77 12.23 26.99
CA ASN A 541 107.17 12.61 26.79
C ASN A 541 107.39 13.38 25.46
N GLY A 542 106.53 14.37 25.18
CA GLY A 542 106.61 15.22 23.98
C GLY A 542 106.05 14.60 22.69
N GLN A 543 105.64 13.34 22.67
CA GLN A 543 105.06 12.68 21.49
C GLN A 543 103.55 12.46 21.67
N LEU A 544 102.75 12.75 20.63
CA LEU A 544 101.34 12.35 20.57
C LEU A 544 101.23 10.81 20.67
N LYS A 545 100.30 10.32 21.49
CA LYS A 545 100.05 8.89 21.73
C LYS A 545 98.63 8.44 21.43
N ARG A 546 97.64 9.31 21.62
CA ARG A 546 96.26 9.10 21.16
C ARG A 546 95.68 10.43 20.69
N GLN A 547 95.06 10.42 19.51
CA GLN A 547 94.30 11.56 18.98
C GLN A 547 92.80 11.23 19.11
N ASN A 548 91.95 12.26 19.25
CA ASN A 548 90.49 12.12 19.35
C ASN A 548 90.05 11.09 20.42
N VAL A 549 90.63 11.20 21.62
CA VAL A 549 90.13 10.46 22.79
C VAL A 549 88.86 11.16 23.24
N CYS A 550 87.72 10.65 22.80
CA CYS A 550 86.40 11.15 23.17
C CYS A 550 85.87 10.36 24.37
N HIS A 551 85.31 11.07 25.36
CA HIS A 551 84.60 10.48 26.48
C HIS A 551 83.18 11.04 26.53
N SER A 552 82.21 10.16 26.34
CA SER A 552 80.79 10.45 26.54
C SER A 552 80.44 10.42 28.03
N SER A 553 79.73 11.43 28.51
CA SER A 553 79.16 11.48 29.86
C SER A 553 77.64 11.63 29.80
N PRO A 554 76.85 10.75 30.45
CA PRO A 554 75.42 10.99 30.66
C PRO A 554 75.15 12.01 31.78
N LYS A 555 76.19 12.45 32.52
CA LYS A 555 76.10 13.41 33.64
C LYS A 555 76.76 14.75 33.30
N PRO A 556 76.25 15.89 33.82
CA PRO A 556 76.80 17.23 33.56
C PRO A 556 78.16 17.47 34.25
N ARG A 557 78.68 16.50 34.98
CA ARG A 557 80.07 16.45 35.42
C ARG A 557 80.68 15.11 35.01
N LEU A 558 81.88 15.17 34.47
CA LEU A 558 82.73 14.02 34.19
C LEU A 558 84.03 14.19 34.97
N ASN A 559 84.17 13.44 36.06
CA ASN A 559 85.46 13.27 36.70
C ASN A 559 86.26 12.24 35.90
N LEU A 560 87.19 12.73 35.08
CA LEU A 560 88.01 11.92 34.21
C LEU A 560 89.33 11.58 34.92
N GLU A 561 89.39 10.43 35.57
CA GLU A 561 90.61 9.94 36.23
C GLU A 561 91.60 9.40 35.17
N LEU A 562 92.45 10.29 34.67
CA LEU A 562 93.52 9.93 33.74
C LEU A 562 94.64 9.26 34.53
N LYS A 563 94.54 7.93 34.65
CA LYS A 563 95.49 7.02 35.30
C LYS A 563 96.09 5.98 34.33
N PRO A 564 96.97 6.35 33.38
CA PRO A 564 97.79 5.38 32.64
C PRO A 564 98.66 4.51 33.55
N ASP A 565 98.70 3.21 33.21
CA ASP A 565 99.41 2.13 33.92
C ASP A 565 100.95 2.19 33.80
N LEU A 566 101.47 3.24 33.14
CA LEU A 566 102.87 3.42 32.79
C LEU A 566 103.32 4.82 33.18
N SER A 567 104.37 4.90 34.00
CA SER A 567 104.99 6.16 34.43
C SER A 567 105.55 6.98 33.26
N GLY A 568 105.61 8.30 33.43
CA GLY A 568 106.08 9.25 32.45
C GLY A 568 105.34 10.59 32.50
N ASN A 569 105.80 11.56 31.71
CA ASN A 569 105.21 12.89 31.66
C ASN A 569 104.10 12.93 30.60
N PHE A 570 102.85 13.04 31.03
CA PHE A 570 101.69 13.14 30.16
C PHE A 570 101.25 14.59 29.94
N LYS A 571 100.66 14.87 28.77
CA LYS A 571 100.03 16.15 28.43
C LYS A 571 98.69 15.91 27.73
N TYR A 572 97.65 16.65 28.11
CA TYR A 572 96.29 16.53 27.58
C TYR A 572 95.82 17.84 26.96
N ILE A 573 95.12 17.79 25.81
CA ILE A 573 94.64 18.98 25.08
C ILE A 573 93.20 18.77 24.60
N PHE A 574 92.25 19.49 25.20
CA PHE A 574 90.82 19.42 24.86
C PHE A 574 90.51 20.23 23.58
N LYS A 575 89.55 19.75 22.78
CA LYS A 575 89.30 20.27 21.41
C LYS A 575 87.84 20.58 21.10
N THR A 576 86.93 19.68 21.49
CA THR A 576 85.50 19.83 21.21
C THR A 576 84.64 19.36 22.38
N VAL A 577 83.46 19.97 22.50
CA VAL A 577 82.34 19.48 23.31
C VAL A 577 81.10 19.32 22.42
N SER A 578 80.41 18.20 22.56
CA SER A 578 79.11 17.89 21.94
C SER A 578 78.08 17.67 23.06
N ASP A 579 76.80 17.76 22.73
CA ASP A 579 75.75 17.20 23.58
C ASP A 579 74.70 16.45 22.76
N LYS A 580 73.56 16.11 23.35
CA LYS A 580 72.47 15.39 22.68
C LYS A 580 71.85 16.19 21.51
N ASN A 581 71.87 17.51 21.61
CA ASN A 581 71.14 18.44 20.74
C ASN A 581 72.08 19.16 19.76
N TYR A 582 73.35 19.36 20.13
CA TYR A 582 74.34 20.11 19.35
C TYR A 582 75.54 19.24 18.91
N PRO A 583 75.99 19.38 17.64
CA PRO A 583 77.18 18.69 17.13
C PRO A 583 78.47 19.21 17.79
N PRO A 584 79.64 18.57 17.59
CA PRO A 584 80.89 18.94 18.27
C PRO A 584 81.33 20.40 18.04
N ILE A 585 81.10 21.26 19.04
CA ILE A 585 81.52 22.66 19.10
C ILE A 585 82.99 22.73 19.53
N LYS A 586 83.79 23.58 18.88
CA LYS A 586 85.21 23.77 19.20
C LYS A 586 85.40 24.56 20.50
N VAL A 587 86.31 24.09 21.35
CA VAL A 587 86.67 24.76 22.62
C VAL A 587 88.16 25.10 22.67
N ASN A 588 88.49 26.29 23.20
CA ASN A 588 89.86 26.79 23.32
C ASN A 588 90.25 26.79 24.80
N LEU A 589 90.81 25.68 25.28
CA LEU A 589 91.13 25.45 26.69
C LEU A 589 92.63 25.15 26.91
N PRO A 590 93.20 25.50 28.08
CA PRO A 590 94.60 25.26 28.39
C PRO A 590 94.94 23.76 28.55
N PRO A 591 96.19 23.34 28.29
CA PRO A 591 96.60 21.95 28.39
C PRO A 591 97.02 21.53 29.82
N VAL A 592 96.76 20.26 30.17
CA VAL A 592 96.99 19.66 31.50
C VAL A 592 98.24 18.74 31.47
N LEU A 593 99.02 18.63 32.57
CA LEU A 593 100.34 17.93 32.63
C LEU A 593 100.50 17.06 33.91
N GLN A 594 101.05 15.82 33.86
CA GLN A 594 101.19 14.95 35.07
C GLN A 594 102.09 13.66 34.97
N ASN A 595 102.42 13.00 36.11
CA ASN A 595 102.97 11.62 36.29
C ASN A 595 102.14 10.76 37.31
N ILE A 596 102.12 9.41 37.21
CA ILE A 596 100.87 8.62 37.42
C ILE A 596 101.00 7.17 38.05
N HIS A 597 100.00 6.71 38.84
CA HIS A 597 99.86 5.43 39.62
C HIS A 597 98.36 5.10 40.03
N PRO A 598 98.00 4.13 40.95
CA PRO A 598 96.59 3.71 41.24
C PRO A 598 96.06 3.91 42.70
N GLN A 599 94.74 3.68 42.99
CA GLN A 599 94.11 3.71 44.35
C GLN A 599 92.66 3.06 44.44
N PRO A 600 92.06 2.81 45.66
CA PRO A 600 90.83 1.99 45.90
C PRO A 600 89.46 2.75 46.07
N SER A 601 88.33 2.06 46.39
CA SER A 601 86.92 2.58 46.38
C SER A 601 85.86 1.78 47.22
N ALA A 602 84.72 2.39 47.60
CA ALA A 602 83.43 1.74 48.02
C ALA A 602 82.31 1.97 46.94
N ALA A 603 81.10 1.38 47.04
CA ALA A 603 80.12 1.39 45.92
C ALA A 603 78.61 1.27 46.31
N PHE A 604 77.72 1.48 45.32
CA PHE A 604 76.29 1.07 45.37
C PHE A 604 76.11 -0.38 44.89
N VAL A 605 75.07 -1.08 45.37
CA VAL A 605 74.78 -2.45 44.93
C VAL A 605 74.28 -2.49 43.47
N SER A 606 74.83 -3.42 42.68
CA SER A 606 74.56 -3.53 41.25
C SER A 606 73.09 -3.86 40.94
N GLY A 607 72.45 -3.00 40.13
CA GLY A 607 71.05 -3.13 39.70
C GLY A 607 70.14 -1.97 40.10
N GLN A 608 70.54 -1.14 41.07
CA GLN A 608 69.73 -0.03 41.59
C GLN A 608 69.87 1.26 40.76
N THR A 609 69.34 1.26 39.53
CA THR A 609 69.44 2.39 38.59
C THR A 609 68.09 2.91 38.12
N GLY A 610 67.81 4.21 38.34
CA GLY A 610 66.64 4.88 37.77
C GLY A 610 65.34 4.65 38.54
N LEU A 611 65.40 4.76 39.87
CA LEU A 611 64.21 4.75 40.73
C LEU A 611 63.24 5.87 40.32
N LYS A 612 61.93 5.61 40.45
CA LYS A 612 60.87 6.58 40.15
C LYS A 612 59.89 6.64 41.31
N THR A 613 59.57 7.85 41.75
CA THR A 613 58.71 8.06 42.91
C THR A 613 57.92 9.37 42.78
N CYS A 614 57.05 9.64 43.73
CA CYS A 614 56.08 10.74 43.67
C CYS A 614 56.44 11.85 44.66
N ARG A 615 56.04 13.09 44.36
CA ARG A 615 56.30 14.25 45.22
C ARG A 615 55.72 14.03 46.62
N GLY A 616 56.56 14.14 47.65
CA GLY A 616 56.22 13.90 49.06
C GLY A 616 56.57 12.51 49.61
N PHE A 617 56.98 11.56 48.76
CA PHE A 617 57.38 10.20 49.17
C PHE A 617 58.90 10.07 49.32
N SER A 618 59.35 9.00 49.97
CA SER A 618 60.74 8.69 50.34
C SER A 618 61.11 7.26 49.94
N GLU A 619 62.38 7.01 49.60
CA GLU A 619 62.88 5.71 49.09
C GLU A 619 64.06 5.16 49.93
N ASN A 620 64.53 3.94 49.62
CA ASN A 620 65.71 3.31 50.23
C ASN A 620 66.74 2.89 49.16
N LEU A 621 68.03 2.78 49.52
CA LEU A 621 69.13 2.34 48.64
C LEU A 621 70.16 1.47 49.35
N ASP A 622 70.74 0.49 48.67
CA ASP A 622 71.76 -0.42 49.23
C ASP A 622 73.18 -0.11 48.73
N ILE A 623 74.15 -0.19 49.65
CA ILE A 623 75.57 0.09 49.40
C ILE A 623 76.47 -1.08 49.82
N GLU A 624 77.65 -1.19 49.19
CA GLU A 624 78.71 -2.14 49.51
C GLU A 624 80.03 -1.42 49.87
N LEU A 625 80.73 -1.91 50.89
CA LEU A 625 81.89 -1.28 51.52
C LEU A 625 83.14 -2.17 51.35
N HIS A 626 84.23 -1.58 50.83
CA HIS A 626 85.51 -2.28 50.65
C HIS A 626 86.64 -1.59 51.42
N GLY A 627 87.10 -2.24 52.49
CA GLY A 627 88.18 -1.78 53.37
C GLY A 627 88.26 -2.65 54.62
N THR A 628 88.81 -2.11 55.71
CA THR A 628 88.65 -2.69 57.05
C THR A 628 87.47 -1.99 57.74
N GLY A 629 86.65 -2.74 58.48
CA GLY A 629 85.53 -2.18 59.25
C GLY A 629 85.86 -2.02 60.74
N PRO A 630 85.05 -1.30 61.52
CA PRO A 630 83.76 -0.70 61.12
C PRO A 630 83.91 0.61 60.32
N TRP A 631 82.81 1.01 59.68
CA TRP A 631 82.74 2.16 58.78
C TRP A 631 81.72 3.22 59.22
N ASP A 632 82.05 4.48 58.96
CA ASP A 632 81.09 5.58 58.89
C ASP A 632 80.94 6.03 57.42
N ILE A 633 79.72 6.35 56.98
CA ILE A 633 79.40 6.84 55.64
C ILE A 633 78.70 8.21 55.70
N GLU A 634 79.16 9.15 54.88
CA GLU A 634 78.50 10.43 54.60
C GLU A 634 77.92 10.39 53.17
N TYR A 635 76.66 10.80 52.98
CA TYR A 635 76.02 10.87 51.67
C TYR A 635 75.24 12.18 51.47
N ARG A 636 75.05 12.59 50.21
CA ARG A 636 74.39 13.83 49.82
C ARG A 636 73.19 13.57 48.94
N VAL A 637 72.08 14.25 49.24
CA VAL A 637 70.90 14.32 48.38
C VAL A 637 70.93 15.66 47.64
N ILE A 638 71.00 15.61 46.31
CA ILE A 638 71.30 16.75 45.44
C ILE A 638 70.17 16.95 44.42
N ARG A 639 69.67 18.18 44.27
CA ARG A 639 68.72 18.57 43.21
C ARG A 639 69.09 19.93 42.64
N GLY A 640 69.65 19.93 41.43
CA GLY A 640 70.20 21.12 40.80
C GLY A 640 71.38 21.67 41.60
N THR A 641 71.28 22.91 42.09
CA THR A 641 72.29 23.55 42.96
C THR A 641 72.07 23.29 44.45
N ALA A 642 70.92 22.75 44.86
CA ALA A 642 70.66 22.42 46.26
C ALA A 642 71.26 21.05 46.61
N SER A 643 71.98 20.97 47.74
CA SER A 643 72.58 19.76 48.26
C SER A 643 72.40 19.73 49.78
N GLN A 644 71.95 18.61 50.33
CA GLN A 644 71.86 18.36 51.77
C GLN A 644 72.69 17.12 52.13
N LEU A 645 73.39 17.17 53.27
CA LEU A 645 74.31 16.14 53.75
C LEU A 645 73.64 15.32 54.87
N TYR A 646 73.83 14.00 54.82
CA TYR A 646 73.33 13.01 55.76
C TYR A 646 74.47 12.03 56.10
N SER A 647 74.38 11.34 57.25
CA SER A 647 75.40 10.36 57.66
C SER A 647 74.80 9.17 58.40
N GLN A 648 75.52 8.04 58.33
CA GLN A 648 75.17 6.78 58.99
C GLN A 648 76.46 6.17 59.54
N HIS A 649 76.44 5.76 60.81
CA HIS A 649 77.64 5.50 61.62
C HIS A 649 77.67 4.08 62.19
N ASN A 650 78.87 3.60 62.55
CA ASN A 650 79.14 2.27 63.13
C ASN A 650 78.63 1.10 62.27
N ILE A 651 78.77 1.18 60.95
CA ILE A 651 78.42 0.09 60.03
C ILE A 651 79.47 -1.03 60.18
N THR A 652 79.04 -2.20 60.63
CA THR A 652 79.89 -3.39 60.83
C THR A 652 79.80 -4.39 59.69
N GLU A 653 78.69 -4.40 58.95
CA GLU A 653 78.44 -5.28 57.82
C GLU A 653 78.97 -4.67 56.52
N LYS A 654 79.43 -5.50 55.58
CA LYS A 654 79.97 -5.04 54.29
C LYS A 654 78.91 -4.47 53.34
N THR A 655 77.64 -4.67 53.64
CA THR A 655 76.49 -4.18 52.87
C THR A 655 75.46 -3.60 53.83
N THR A 656 74.87 -2.45 53.49
CA THR A 656 73.82 -1.84 54.32
C THR A 656 72.87 -0.96 53.51
N THR A 657 71.72 -0.63 54.08
CA THR A 657 70.67 0.18 53.45
C THR A 657 70.68 1.62 54.01
N LEU A 658 70.62 2.59 53.11
CA LEU A 658 70.41 4.02 53.37
C LEU A 658 68.91 4.35 53.25
N ALA A 659 68.35 5.03 54.24
CA ALA A 659 66.98 5.54 54.22
C ALA A 659 66.97 7.04 53.85
N LEU A 660 66.18 7.42 52.84
CA LEU A 660 66.22 8.76 52.22
C LEU A 660 65.12 9.70 52.74
N PRO A 661 65.32 11.03 52.70
CA PRO A 661 64.29 12.01 53.02
C PRO A 661 63.16 12.06 51.95
N PRO A 662 61.95 12.56 52.30
CA PRO A 662 60.86 12.73 51.34
C PRO A 662 61.12 13.84 50.33
N PHE A 663 60.67 13.63 49.09
CA PHE A 663 60.99 14.49 47.95
C PHE A 663 59.95 15.60 47.68
N GLU A 664 60.14 16.76 48.30
CA GLU A 664 59.22 17.92 48.24
C GLU A 664 58.96 18.54 46.85
N ARG A 665 59.78 18.29 45.84
CA ARG A 665 59.70 18.96 44.52
C ARG A 665 60.04 18.01 43.37
N GLU A 666 59.29 18.09 42.27
CA GLU A 666 59.49 17.28 41.05
C GLU A 666 60.91 17.38 40.42
N GLY A 667 61.25 16.41 39.57
CA GLY A 667 62.52 16.36 38.83
C GLY A 667 63.49 15.32 39.38
N ILE A 668 64.71 15.31 38.82
CA ILE A 668 65.72 14.30 39.14
C ILE A 668 66.53 14.72 40.37
N TYR A 669 66.53 13.87 41.39
CA TYR A 669 67.47 13.92 42.51
C TYR A 669 68.65 12.99 42.24
N SER A 670 69.84 13.41 42.66
CA SER A 670 71.09 12.64 42.59
C SER A 670 71.56 12.31 44.01
N ILE A 671 71.88 11.04 44.27
CA ILE A 671 72.27 10.56 45.61
C ILE A 671 73.73 10.12 45.55
N ASP A 672 74.58 10.92 46.18
CA ASP A 672 76.05 10.86 46.11
C ASP A 672 76.63 10.34 47.42
N LEU A 673 77.49 9.31 47.34
CA LEU A 673 78.26 8.86 48.50
C LEU A 673 79.49 9.76 48.60
N GLY A 674 79.53 10.60 49.64
CA GLY A 674 80.54 11.65 49.78
C GLY A 674 81.84 11.17 50.42
N ARG A 675 81.76 10.35 51.48
CA ARG A 675 82.93 9.87 52.24
C ARG A 675 82.66 8.54 52.93
N VAL A 676 83.67 7.68 52.96
CA VAL A 676 83.76 6.56 53.90
C VAL A 676 84.94 6.78 54.86
N THR A 677 84.77 6.40 56.12
CA THR A 677 85.84 6.37 57.13
C THR A 677 86.05 4.93 57.61
N ASP A 678 87.24 4.38 57.43
CA ASP A 678 87.70 3.15 58.11
C ASP A 678 88.10 3.54 59.55
N LEU A 679 87.26 3.20 60.52
CA LEU A 679 87.46 3.56 61.93
C LEU A 679 88.59 2.78 62.61
N ALA A 680 89.01 1.64 62.03
CA ALA A 680 90.08 0.80 62.58
C ALA A 680 91.47 1.33 62.20
N ASN A 681 91.61 1.89 60.99
CA ASN A 681 92.86 2.47 60.48
C ASN A 681 92.89 4.01 60.55
N GLY A 682 91.79 4.66 60.96
CA GLY A 682 91.64 6.12 60.92
C GLY A 682 91.65 6.70 59.50
N CYS A 683 91.40 5.86 58.48
CA CYS A 683 91.58 6.21 57.08
C CYS A 683 90.27 6.78 56.52
N GLN A 684 90.23 8.10 56.35
CA GLN A 684 89.14 8.80 55.67
C GLN A 684 89.40 8.82 54.17
N LYS A 685 88.41 8.39 53.37
CA LYS A 685 88.44 8.54 51.92
C LYS A 685 87.15 9.16 51.40
N ASP A 686 87.29 10.31 50.77
CA ASP A 686 86.24 10.90 49.94
C ASP A 686 85.94 9.96 48.77
N LEU A 687 84.66 9.67 48.57
CA LEU A 687 84.18 8.70 47.61
C LEU A 687 83.89 9.36 46.25
N LYS A 688 84.01 8.56 45.19
CA LYS A 688 83.75 8.95 43.80
C LYS A 688 82.92 7.88 43.08
N VAL A 689 81.83 7.48 43.71
CA VAL A 689 80.89 6.52 43.14
C VAL A 689 79.98 7.26 42.16
N ALA A 690 79.49 6.58 41.12
CA ALA A 690 78.43 7.14 40.30
C ALA A 690 77.15 7.25 41.14
N ASP A 691 76.72 8.48 41.43
CA ASP A 691 75.47 8.78 42.14
C ASP A 691 74.23 8.14 41.49
N VAL A 692 73.33 7.60 42.31
CA VAL A 692 72.06 7.02 41.86
C VAL A 692 71.04 8.14 41.62
N ALA A 693 70.33 8.06 40.49
CA ALA A 693 69.29 9.02 40.13
C ALA A 693 67.90 8.52 40.53
N VAL A 694 67.11 9.41 41.16
CA VAL A 694 65.70 9.22 41.48
C VAL A 694 64.88 10.25 40.69
N GLU A 695 64.01 9.79 39.79
CA GLU A 695 63.14 10.64 38.97
C GLU A 695 61.80 10.86 39.69
N VAL A 696 61.58 12.07 40.21
CA VAL A 696 60.33 12.43 40.89
C VAL A 696 59.36 13.02 39.87
N SER A 697 58.23 12.34 39.66
CA SER A 697 57.25 12.71 38.62
C SER A 697 56.62 14.08 38.88
N ASN A 698 56.38 14.86 37.82
CA ASN A 698 55.48 16.01 37.87
C ASN A 698 54.02 15.50 37.83
N GLY A 699 53.32 15.81 38.92
CA GLY A 699 51.87 15.73 39.07
C GLY A 699 51.29 14.33 39.31
N PRO A 700 50.21 14.22 40.11
CA PRO A 700 49.31 13.07 40.05
C PRO A 700 48.74 12.90 38.62
N PRO A 701 48.49 11.67 38.14
CA PRO A 701 47.68 11.45 36.94
C PRO A 701 46.25 11.94 37.19
N THR A 702 45.57 12.42 36.15
CA THR A 702 44.16 12.87 36.27
C THR A 702 43.22 12.23 35.26
N ALA A 703 41.94 12.14 35.63
CA ALA A 703 40.89 11.53 34.82
C ALA A 703 39.64 12.43 34.75
N SER A 704 38.99 12.44 33.58
CA SER A 704 37.74 13.17 33.33
C SER A 704 36.91 12.49 32.25
N PHE A 705 35.59 12.43 32.40
CA PHE A 705 34.68 12.03 31.31
C PHE A 705 34.62 13.11 30.22
N GLN A 706 34.28 12.68 28.99
CA GLN A 706 33.98 13.57 27.86
C GLN A 706 32.47 13.48 27.53
N CYS A 707 31.62 13.87 28.49
CA CYS A 707 30.16 13.73 28.42
C CYS A 707 29.44 15.08 28.58
N ASP A 708 29.56 15.97 27.58
CA ASP A 708 28.92 17.30 27.59
C ASP A 708 27.37 17.24 27.56
N THR A 709 26.81 16.11 27.09
CA THR A 709 25.38 15.81 27.04
C THR A 709 25.13 14.37 27.51
N PRO A 710 23.96 14.05 28.12
CA PRO A 710 23.61 12.69 28.49
C PRO A 710 23.66 11.72 27.31
N ILE A 711 24.27 10.56 27.49
CA ILE A 711 24.45 9.56 26.43
C ILE A 711 23.19 8.68 26.34
N GLU A 712 22.42 8.81 25.25
CA GLU A 712 21.28 7.93 24.96
C GLU A 712 21.75 6.58 24.37
N PHE A 713 21.31 5.46 24.93
CA PHE A 713 21.49 4.11 24.34
C PHE A 713 20.20 3.26 24.44
N ALA A 714 20.11 2.14 23.75
CA ALA A 714 18.93 1.26 23.82
C ALA A 714 19.01 0.31 25.03
N GLU A 715 17.90 0.15 25.76
CA GLU A 715 17.80 -0.76 26.90
C GLU A 715 18.07 -2.22 26.48
N GLY A 716 19.22 -2.76 26.90
CA GLY A 716 19.71 -4.10 26.58
C GLY A 716 21.04 -4.11 25.82
N ASP A 717 21.38 -3.00 25.16
CA ASP A 717 22.67 -2.80 24.50
C ASP A 717 23.76 -2.38 25.49
N GLN A 718 24.96 -2.12 24.97
CA GLN A 718 26.11 -1.57 25.70
C GLN A 718 26.58 -0.28 25.03
N VAL A 719 27.15 0.64 25.82
CA VAL A 719 27.65 1.93 25.34
C VAL A 719 28.99 2.27 26.00
N ASP A 720 29.91 2.87 25.23
CA ASP A 720 31.24 3.24 25.71
C ASP A 720 31.25 4.66 26.26
N LEU A 721 31.74 4.82 27.49
CA LEU A 721 31.97 6.13 28.12
C LEU A 721 33.39 6.62 27.77
N PRO A 722 33.54 7.78 27.10
CA PRO A 722 34.84 8.34 26.78
C PRO A 722 35.46 9.01 28.01
N ILE A 723 36.72 8.64 28.30
CA ILE A 723 37.51 9.18 29.43
C ILE A 723 38.84 9.70 28.91
N HIS A 724 39.17 10.94 29.24
CA HIS A 724 40.50 11.52 29.05
C HIS A 724 41.39 11.24 30.26
N LEU A 725 42.66 10.90 30.00
CA LEU A 725 43.65 10.53 31.01
C LEU A 725 44.98 11.29 30.84
N THR A 726 45.42 11.93 31.92
CA THR A 726 46.72 12.62 32.03
C THR A 726 47.68 11.85 32.94
N GLY A 727 48.98 12.14 32.89
CA GLY A 727 50.00 11.39 33.63
C GLY A 727 50.71 10.31 32.79
N GLY A 728 51.10 9.19 33.42
CA GLY A 728 51.84 8.09 32.79
C GLY A 728 51.00 6.86 32.45
N SER A 729 51.38 6.14 31.40
CA SER A 729 50.80 4.84 31.03
C SER A 729 51.54 3.67 31.69
N PRO A 730 50.87 2.56 32.06
CA PRO A 730 49.42 2.36 32.06
C PRO A 730 48.72 3.09 33.22
N TRP A 731 47.48 3.48 32.96
CA TRP A 731 46.55 4.00 33.96
C TRP A 731 45.67 2.88 34.51
N PHE A 732 45.38 2.97 35.80
CA PHE A 732 44.33 2.23 36.47
C PHE A 732 43.29 3.25 36.95
N LEU A 733 42.01 3.02 36.68
CA LEU A 733 40.94 3.94 37.07
C LEU A 733 39.79 3.16 37.70
N THR A 734 39.14 3.76 38.69
CA THR A 734 37.94 3.21 39.31
C THR A 734 36.76 4.15 39.12
N TYR A 735 35.58 3.54 38.93
CA TYR A 735 34.33 4.24 38.68
C TYR A 735 33.17 3.47 39.31
N LYS A 736 32.09 4.15 39.66
CA LYS A 736 30.86 3.50 40.14
C LYS A 736 29.63 4.06 39.44
N LEU A 737 28.53 3.34 39.53
CA LEU A 737 27.19 3.88 39.25
C LEU A 737 26.67 4.57 40.53
N GLU A 738 26.08 5.76 40.41
CA GLU A 738 25.45 6.44 41.53
C GLU A 738 24.29 5.60 42.09
N GLY A 739 24.34 5.30 43.39
CA GLY A 739 23.42 4.38 44.06
C GLY A 739 23.93 2.94 44.24
N GLU A 740 25.00 2.53 43.55
CA GLU A 740 25.65 1.23 43.79
C GLU A 740 26.91 1.38 44.68
N GLU A 741 27.10 0.44 45.62
CA GLU A 741 28.35 0.35 46.41
C GLU A 741 29.49 -0.33 45.63
N ALA A 742 29.16 -1.06 44.56
CA ALA A 742 30.12 -1.77 43.74
C ALA A 742 30.96 -0.82 42.89
N VAL A 743 32.24 -0.67 43.26
CA VAL A 743 33.23 0.07 42.48
C VAL A 743 33.81 -0.84 41.41
N SER A 744 33.70 -0.42 40.15
CA SER A 744 34.29 -1.08 38.98
C SER A 744 35.68 -0.51 38.69
N ALA A 745 36.55 -1.31 38.09
CA ALA A 745 37.93 -0.92 37.74
C ALA A 745 38.20 -1.17 36.26
N ALA A 746 38.96 -0.26 35.63
CA ALA A 746 39.45 -0.38 34.25
C ALA A 746 40.94 -0.05 34.18
N LYS A 747 41.63 -0.60 33.17
CA LYS A 747 43.02 -0.28 32.84
C LYS A 747 43.07 0.30 31.43
N SER A 748 43.82 1.38 31.23
CA SER A 748 44.09 1.94 29.90
C SER A 748 45.58 2.10 29.63
N GLU A 749 45.97 1.92 28.37
CA GLU A 749 47.28 2.29 27.83
C GLU A 749 47.18 3.50 26.87
N SER A 750 45.95 4.00 26.64
CA SER A 750 45.62 5.18 25.83
C SER A 750 45.21 6.37 26.71
N ARG A 751 45.62 7.59 26.33
CA ARG A 751 45.14 8.86 26.94
C ARG A 751 43.66 9.15 26.64
N ASN A 752 43.10 8.52 25.61
CA ASN A 752 41.68 8.54 25.30
C ASN A 752 41.17 7.11 25.51
N ALA A 753 40.59 6.85 26.67
CA ALA A 753 40.08 5.55 27.09
C ALA A 753 38.58 5.44 26.83
N LEU A 754 38.10 4.21 26.68
CA LEU A 754 36.69 3.87 26.55
C LEU A 754 36.34 2.87 27.65
N VAL A 755 35.22 3.10 28.35
CA VAL A 755 34.71 2.21 29.40
C VAL A 755 33.28 1.79 29.05
N THR A 756 33.12 0.54 28.63
CA THR A 756 31.83 -0.02 28.25
C THR A 756 30.91 -0.22 29.46
N VAL A 757 29.69 0.29 29.38
CA VAL A 757 28.64 0.16 30.40
C VAL A 757 27.32 -0.33 29.82
N SER A 758 26.42 -0.82 30.68
CA SER A 758 25.15 -1.46 30.27
C SER A 758 23.96 -1.15 31.19
N LYS A 759 24.09 -0.17 32.10
CA LYS A 759 23.01 0.31 32.97
C LYS A 759 22.83 1.82 32.73
N PRO A 760 21.61 2.36 32.86
CA PRO A 760 21.39 3.79 32.89
C PRO A 760 21.66 4.34 34.29
N GLY A 761 21.89 5.66 34.37
CA GLY A 761 22.17 6.42 35.59
C GLY A 761 23.42 7.27 35.43
N ILE A 762 23.87 7.88 36.52
CA ILE A 762 25.04 8.76 36.51
C ILE A 762 26.26 7.95 36.97
N TYR A 763 27.23 7.80 36.09
CA TYR A 763 28.51 7.19 36.40
C TYR A 763 29.45 8.24 37.00
N GLU A 764 30.18 7.84 38.04
CA GLU A 764 31.07 8.70 38.81
C GLU A 764 32.48 8.09 38.83
N LEU A 765 33.48 8.81 38.32
CA LEU A 765 34.89 8.48 38.47
C LEU A 765 35.29 8.66 39.95
N LYS A 766 36.03 7.69 40.51
CA LYS A 766 36.38 7.66 41.94
C LYS A 766 37.85 7.83 42.21
N THR A 767 38.70 7.05 41.54
CA THR A 767 40.15 7.19 41.60
C THR A 767 40.76 6.99 40.23
N VAL A 768 41.94 7.55 40.04
CA VAL A 768 42.87 7.19 38.97
C VAL A 768 44.25 7.04 39.60
N SER A 769 45.08 6.17 39.04
CA SER A 769 46.50 6.06 39.36
C SER A 769 47.26 5.65 38.09
N ASP A 770 48.57 5.87 38.09
CA ASP A 770 49.47 5.23 37.14
C ASP A 770 50.32 4.16 37.86
N SER A 771 51.38 3.68 37.22
CA SER A 771 52.24 2.63 37.82
C SER A 771 53.11 3.12 38.98
N PHE A 772 53.06 4.40 39.33
CA PHE A 772 53.89 5.00 40.39
C PHE A 772 53.07 5.89 41.33
N CYS A 773 52.16 6.72 40.81
CA CYS A 773 51.44 7.71 41.61
C CYS A 773 49.92 7.50 41.65
N GLU A 774 49.33 7.69 42.83
CA GLU A 774 47.90 7.95 42.98
C GLU A 774 47.52 9.31 42.38
N GLY A 775 46.27 9.42 41.93
CA GLY A 775 45.80 10.47 41.04
C GLY A 775 44.48 11.13 41.44
N GLU A 776 44.11 12.18 40.71
CA GLU A 776 42.98 13.05 41.04
C GLU A 776 41.94 13.08 39.92
N VAL A 777 40.65 12.99 40.26
CA VAL A 777 39.55 13.06 39.30
C VAL A 777 39.12 14.52 39.15
N VAL A 778 38.98 15.00 37.91
CA VAL A 778 38.65 16.41 37.65
C VAL A 778 37.20 16.70 38.06
N GLU A 779 37.00 17.47 39.14
CA GLU A 779 35.69 17.69 39.77
C GLU A 779 34.63 18.27 38.82
N GLN A 780 35.01 19.06 37.81
CA GLN A 780 34.05 19.58 36.82
C GLN A 780 33.56 18.52 35.81
N ALA A 781 34.25 17.38 35.69
CA ALA A 781 34.00 16.33 34.70
C ALA A 781 34.10 14.91 35.30
N HIS A 782 33.84 14.78 36.60
CA HIS A 782 33.88 13.50 37.33
C HIS A 782 32.63 12.63 37.10
N ARG A 783 31.57 13.18 36.50
CA ARG A 783 30.27 12.51 36.27
C ARG A 783 29.91 12.46 34.79
N CYS A 784 29.29 11.36 34.38
CA CYS A 784 28.68 11.18 33.05
C CYS A 784 27.28 10.61 33.21
N GLU A 785 26.25 11.29 32.68
CA GLU A 785 24.88 10.78 32.69
C GLU A 785 24.64 9.89 31.47
N VAL A 786 24.08 8.70 31.71
CA VAL A 786 23.79 7.70 30.68
C VAL A 786 22.32 7.30 30.80
N VAL A 787 21.54 7.43 29.73
CA VAL A 787 20.09 7.23 29.77
C VAL A 787 19.62 6.25 28.72
N HIS A 788 18.58 5.48 29.03
CA HIS A 788 17.88 4.72 28.01
C HIS A 788 17.11 5.67 27.09
N SER A 789 17.29 5.51 25.78
CA SER A 789 16.36 6.01 24.77
C SER A 789 14.94 5.61 25.16
N LYS A 790 13.98 6.53 25.05
CA LYS A 790 12.59 6.27 25.42
C LYS A 790 12.02 5.14 24.57
N ARG A 791 11.65 4.02 25.21
CA ARG A 791 10.96 2.89 24.55
C ARG A 791 9.69 3.38 23.84
N PRO A 792 9.37 2.90 22.62
CA PRO A 792 8.15 3.29 21.94
C PRO A 792 6.91 2.84 22.70
N THR A 793 5.88 3.69 22.76
CA THR A 793 4.59 3.37 23.41
C THR A 793 3.40 3.70 22.52
N MET A 794 2.36 2.87 22.61
CA MET A 794 1.11 2.95 21.86
C MET A 794 -0.04 3.28 22.82
N ASN A 795 -0.66 4.43 22.62
CA ASN A 795 -1.87 4.86 23.34
C ASN A 795 -3.05 4.91 22.36
N LEU A 796 -4.26 4.61 22.83
CA LEU A 796 -5.47 4.82 22.01
C LEU A 796 -5.92 6.27 22.11
N MET A 797 -6.32 6.84 20.98
CA MET A 797 -7.08 8.09 20.97
C MET A 797 -8.55 7.74 21.25
N ILE A 798 -8.99 7.87 22.50
CA ILE A 798 -10.33 7.42 22.94
C ILE A 798 -11.44 8.17 22.17
N ASP A 799 -11.21 9.42 21.80
CA ASP A 799 -12.13 10.26 21.03
C ASP A 799 -12.14 9.95 19.51
N SER A 800 -11.30 9.02 19.04
CA SER A 800 -11.09 8.76 17.60
C SER A 800 -12.08 7.82 16.93
N ILE A 801 -12.98 7.18 17.70
CA ILE A 801 -14.03 6.30 17.15
C ILE A 801 -15.08 7.18 16.45
N ARG A 802 -14.74 7.73 15.29
CA ARG A 802 -15.59 8.65 14.51
C ARG A 802 -16.69 7.87 13.80
N PHE A 803 -17.91 8.00 14.32
CA PHE A 803 -19.13 7.43 13.76
C PHE A 803 -19.53 8.16 12.46
N ARG A 804 -18.96 7.77 11.31
CA ARG A 804 -19.52 8.12 10.00
C ARG A 804 -20.66 7.14 9.67
N GLY A 805 -21.85 7.66 9.33
CA GLY A 805 -22.94 6.85 8.76
C GLY A 805 -24.16 6.55 9.66
N GLY A 806 -24.33 7.20 10.81
CA GLY A 806 -25.57 7.10 11.60
C GLY A 806 -26.59 8.19 11.23
N PRO A 807 -27.83 7.86 10.81
CA PRO A 807 -28.85 8.86 10.48
C PRO A 807 -29.49 9.47 11.74
N ARG A 808 -28.83 10.48 12.31
CA ARG A 808 -29.38 11.40 13.33
C ARG A 808 -28.98 12.84 13.03
N GLU A 809 -29.53 13.34 11.93
CA GLU A 809 -29.65 14.78 11.70
C GLU A 809 -30.64 15.37 12.73
N ASN A 810 -30.41 16.60 13.20
CA ASN A 810 -31.16 17.28 14.27
C ASN A 810 -30.92 16.78 15.72
N VAL A 811 -29.66 16.86 16.19
CA VAL A 811 -29.36 17.03 17.63
C VAL A 811 -28.59 18.36 17.80
N PRO A 812 -29.01 19.28 18.69
CA PRO A 812 -28.32 20.56 18.89
C PRO A 812 -26.91 20.40 19.48
N GLU A 813 -26.00 21.32 19.14
CA GLU A 813 -24.69 21.43 19.79
C GLU A 813 -24.86 21.78 21.27
N GLY A 814 -24.60 20.81 22.15
CA GLY A 814 -24.66 20.97 23.60
C GLY A 814 -24.85 19.65 24.35
N GLU A 815 -25.67 18.74 23.82
CA GLU A 815 -25.94 17.44 24.45
C GLU A 815 -25.12 16.32 23.82
N VAL A 816 -23.85 16.20 24.24
CA VAL A 816 -23.03 15.02 23.94
C VAL A 816 -23.66 13.81 24.62
N ALA A 817 -24.20 12.88 23.83
CA ALA A 817 -24.83 11.67 24.34
C ALA A 817 -23.88 10.89 25.28
N PRO A 818 -24.34 10.43 26.45
CA PRO A 818 -23.45 9.96 27.51
C PRO A 818 -22.80 8.60 27.19
N SER A 819 -21.62 8.68 26.58
CA SER A 819 -20.57 7.65 26.58
C SER A 819 -20.88 6.27 25.98
N GLU A 820 -20.59 6.10 24.68
CA GLU A 820 -20.02 4.82 24.18
C GLU A 820 -18.55 4.69 24.63
N ARG A 821 -18.32 4.64 25.96
CA ARG A 821 -16.99 4.44 26.54
C ARG A 821 -16.47 3.03 26.21
N ILE A 822 -15.19 2.95 25.85
CA ILE A 822 -14.44 1.68 25.84
C ILE A 822 -14.50 1.11 27.26
N SER A 823 -15.15 -0.05 27.44
CA SER A 823 -15.27 -0.68 28.75
C SER A 823 -14.19 -1.74 28.94
N ARG A 824 -13.44 -1.66 30.05
CA ARG A 824 -12.49 -2.70 30.44
C ARG A 824 -13.24 -3.82 31.16
N ASP A 825 -13.17 -5.03 30.60
CA ASP A 825 -13.75 -6.25 31.15
C ASP A 825 -12.62 -7.26 31.38
N GLY A 826 -12.08 -7.22 32.60
CA GLY A 826 -10.84 -7.89 32.96
C GLY A 826 -9.68 -7.51 32.03
N ASP A 827 -9.26 -8.47 31.22
CA ASP A 827 -8.08 -8.38 30.35
C ASP A 827 -8.39 -7.82 28.94
N PHE A 828 -9.65 -7.48 28.68
CA PHE A 828 -10.13 -7.04 27.38
C PHE A 828 -10.65 -5.61 27.42
N PHE A 829 -10.31 -4.83 26.41
CA PHE A 829 -10.95 -3.55 26.12
C PHE A 829 -12.08 -3.80 25.12
N ASN A 830 -13.33 -3.74 25.59
CA ASN A 830 -14.49 -3.84 24.72
C ASN A 830 -14.69 -2.50 23.98
N LEU A 831 -14.48 -2.51 22.68
CA LEU A 831 -14.96 -1.47 21.78
C LEU A 831 -16.49 -1.60 21.63
N PRO A 832 -17.20 -0.51 21.27
CA PRO A 832 -18.64 -0.58 21.06
C PRO A 832 -19.03 -1.60 19.98
N ALA A 833 -20.22 -2.17 20.11
CA ALA A 833 -20.75 -3.10 19.12
C ALA A 833 -21.06 -2.37 17.80
N VAL A 834 -20.76 -3.02 16.68
CA VAL A 834 -20.89 -2.46 15.33
C VAL A 834 -21.82 -3.33 14.49
N CYS A 835 -22.47 -2.75 13.50
CA CYS A 835 -23.28 -3.52 12.54
C CYS A 835 -22.37 -4.14 11.46
N LEU A 836 -22.87 -5.21 10.83
CA LEU A 836 -22.23 -5.81 9.66
C LEU A 836 -21.97 -4.74 8.58
N ASN A 837 -20.79 -4.77 7.97
CA ASN A 837 -20.31 -3.82 6.94
C ASN A 837 -20.26 -2.34 7.37
N ALA A 838 -20.30 -2.02 8.67
CA ALA A 838 -20.05 -0.66 9.14
C ALA A 838 -18.56 -0.30 8.97
N ASP A 839 -18.25 0.83 8.31
CA ASP A 839 -16.90 1.39 8.27
C ASP A 839 -16.51 1.94 9.66
N ARG A 840 -15.41 1.43 10.22
CA ARG A 840 -14.73 2.01 11.40
C ARG A 840 -13.24 1.72 11.35
N THR A 841 -12.45 2.67 11.83
CA THR A 841 -11.00 2.55 12.05
C THR A 841 -10.65 2.75 13.52
N LEU A 842 -9.64 2.04 14.01
CA LEU A 842 -9.04 2.26 15.33
C LEU A 842 -7.81 3.17 15.16
N GLU A 843 -7.85 4.40 15.70
CA GLU A 843 -6.73 5.35 15.60
C GLU A 843 -5.83 5.25 16.86
N LEU A 844 -4.58 4.84 16.63
CA LEU A 844 -3.54 4.63 17.63
C LEU A 844 -2.56 5.81 17.58
N ARG A 845 -2.26 6.40 18.74
CA ARG A 845 -1.19 7.39 18.89
C ARG A 845 0.09 6.69 19.33
N LEU A 846 1.11 6.77 18.49
CA LEU A 846 2.43 6.21 18.72
C LEU A 846 3.37 7.29 19.26
N THR A 847 4.33 6.86 20.07
CA THR A 847 5.42 7.67 20.62
C THR A 847 6.70 6.84 20.51
N GLY A 848 7.83 7.48 20.20
CA GLY A 848 9.10 6.82 19.84
C GLY A 848 9.75 7.52 18.63
N LYS A 849 10.82 6.93 18.08
CA LYS A 849 11.54 7.45 16.91
C LYS A 849 11.08 6.67 15.66
N ALA A 850 10.35 7.31 14.73
CA ALA A 850 9.83 6.68 13.52
C ALA A 850 10.95 6.17 12.57
N PRO A 851 10.72 5.17 11.70
CA PRO A 851 9.46 4.48 11.40
C PRO A 851 8.99 3.51 12.48
N PHE A 852 7.68 3.33 12.59
CA PHE A 852 7.05 2.35 13.46
C PHE A 852 6.60 1.09 12.70
N GLU A 853 6.70 -0.09 13.34
CA GLU A 853 6.07 -1.34 12.89
C GLU A 853 5.28 -1.99 14.04
N LEU A 854 3.99 -2.24 13.86
CA LEU A 854 3.11 -2.86 14.87
C LEU A 854 2.59 -4.21 14.39
N ARG A 855 2.89 -5.27 15.15
CA ARG A 855 2.46 -6.64 14.89
C ARG A 855 1.27 -7.00 15.76
N TYR A 856 0.22 -7.55 15.16
CA TYR A 856 -1.01 -7.91 15.87
C TYR A 856 -1.69 -9.16 15.31
N LYS A 857 -2.44 -9.87 16.15
CA LYS A 857 -3.26 -11.02 15.78
C LYS A 857 -4.73 -10.58 15.73
N ARG A 858 -5.38 -10.75 14.59
CA ARG A 858 -6.84 -10.63 14.43
C ARG A 858 -7.46 -12.01 14.59
N ILE A 859 -8.37 -12.16 15.55
CA ILE A 859 -9.03 -13.42 15.90
C ILE A 859 -10.55 -13.24 15.71
N HIS A 860 -11.15 -13.89 14.72
CA HIS A 860 -12.62 -13.92 14.56
C HIS A 860 -13.19 -15.20 15.17
N LYS A 861 -14.03 -15.04 16.20
CA LYS A 861 -14.76 -16.11 16.87
C LYS A 861 -16.17 -16.19 16.31
N SER A 862 -16.46 -17.26 15.59
CA SER A 862 -17.79 -17.56 15.06
C SER A 862 -18.50 -18.61 15.92
N PRO A 863 -19.77 -18.44 16.32
CA PRO A 863 -20.48 -19.42 17.17
C PRO A 863 -20.80 -20.76 16.49
N LYS A 864 -20.25 -21.02 15.28
CA LYS A 864 -20.46 -22.25 14.48
C LYS A 864 -19.19 -22.79 13.79
N LYS A 865 -18.00 -22.23 14.06
CA LYS A 865 -16.72 -22.66 13.47
C LYS A 865 -15.57 -22.43 14.46
N ASN A 866 -14.41 -23.06 14.21
CA ASN A 866 -13.17 -22.75 14.91
C ASN A 866 -12.78 -21.27 14.71
N ASP A 867 -12.03 -20.72 15.66
CA ASP A 867 -11.52 -19.35 15.62
C ASP A 867 -10.60 -19.13 14.39
N GLU A 868 -10.88 -18.09 13.61
CA GLU A 868 -10.08 -17.69 12.45
C GLU A 868 -9.01 -16.68 12.90
N VAL A 869 -7.75 -17.11 12.96
CA VAL A 869 -6.60 -16.31 13.45
C VAL A 869 -5.72 -15.88 12.29
N VAL A 870 -5.43 -14.59 12.19
CA VAL A 870 -4.55 -13.99 11.19
C VAL A 870 -3.53 -13.07 11.87
N GLU A 871 -2.25 -13.21 11.55
CA GLU A 871 -1.20 -12.26 11.94
C GLU A 871 -1.05 -11.16 10.89
N LEU A 872 -0.93 -9.92 11.35
CA LEU A 872 -0.91 -8.70 10.55
C LEU A 872 0.20 -7.76 11.06
N VAL A 873 0.73 -6.93 10.16
CA VAL A 873 1.88 -6.07 10.41
C VAL A 873 1.63 -4.71 9.76
N GLU A 874 1.35 -3.70 10.58
CA GLU A 874 1.11 -2.32 10.15
C GLU A 874 2.39 -1.50 10.27
N ARG A 875 2.57 -0.47 9.43
CA ARG A 875 3.74 0.42 9.46
C ARG A 875 3.31 1.88 9.30
N SER A 876 3.96 2.80 10.01
CA SER A 876 3.71 4.25 9.90
C SER A 876 4.98 5.06 10.08
N GLN A 877 5.11 6.14 9.31
CA GLN A 877 6.12 7.19 9.53
C GLN A 877 5.64 8.25 10.55
N HIS A 878 4.35 8.26 10.88
CA HIS A 878 3.72 9.28 11.73
C HIS A 878 3.49 8.78 13.16
N SER A 879 3.34 9.70 14.11
CA SER A 879 2.91 9.43 15.49
C SER A 879 1.45 8.95 15.61
N THR A 880 0.81 8.63 14.48
CA THR A 880 -0.58 8.22 14.39
C THR A 880 -0.68 7.06 13.38
N MET A 881 -1.50 6.06 13.68
CA MET A 881 -1.69 4.90 12.82
C MET A 881 -3.13 4.39 12.90
N ARG A 882 -3.72 4.01 11.78
CA ARG A 882 -5.14 3.63 11.66
C ARG A 882 -5.23 2.16 11.32
N ILE A 883 -5.95 1.38 12.13
CA ILE A 883 -6.20 -0.04 11.86
C ILE A 883 -7.65 -0.23 11.42
N PRO A 884 -7.93 -0.82 10.25
CA PRO A 884 -9.29 -1.06 9.79
C PRO A 884 -9.98 -2.13 10.65
N ILE A 885 -11.19 -1.83 11.13
CA ILE A 885 -11.98 -2.74 11.95
C ILE A 885 -12.81 -3.64 11.03
N MET A 886 -12.57 -4.95 11.09
CA MET A 886 -13.23 -5.97 10.27
C MET A 886 -14.72 -6.11 10.64
N THR A 887 -15.61 -5.64 9.76
CA THR A 887 -17.08 -5.74 9.94
C THR A 887 -17.78 -6.63 8.90
N GLU A 888 -17.03 -7.24 7.97
CA GLU A 888 -17.53 -8.13 6.91
C GLU A 888 -18.25 -9.40 7.40
N LYS A 889 -17.87 -9.90 8.59
CA LYS A 889 -18.37 -11.16 9.17
C LYS A 889 -18.96 -10.90 10.55
N SER A 890 -20.22 -11.30 10.75
CA SER A 890 -20.85 -11.25 12.08
C SER A 890 -20.15 -12.17 13.08
N GLY A 891 -20.10 -11.79 14.36
CA GLY A 891 -19.47 -12.54 15.44
C GLY A 891 -18.66 -11.65 16.39
N THR A 892 -17.78 -12.25 17.17
CA THR A 892 -16.83 -11.51 18.02
C THR A 892 -15.49 -11.48 17.32
N VAL A 893 -14.90 -10.31 17.14
CA VAL A 893 -13.51 -10.17 16.65
C VAL A 893 -12.67 -9.57 17.77
N SER A 894 -11.46 -10.08 17.97
CA SER A 894 -10.48 -9.49 18.88
C SER A 894 -9.13 -9.25 18.22
N TYR A 895 -8.56 -8.07 18.46
CA TYR A 895 -7.23 -7.65 18.05
C TYR A 895 -6.31 -7.74 19.25
N GLN A 896 -5.38 -8.70 19.23
CA GLN A 896 -4.32 -8.83 20.22
C GLN A 896 -3.06 -8.17 19.68
N PHE A 897 -2.65 -7.05 20.28
CA PHE A 897 -1.36 -6.44 19.97
C PHE A 897 -0.22 -7.29 20.55
N VAL A 898 0.83 -7.51 19.76
CA VAL A 898 1.94 -8.42 20.09
C VAL A 898 3.22 -7.62 20.34
N SER A 899 3.69 -6.86 19.34
CA SER A 899 4.89 -6.03 19.47
C SER A 899 4.83 -4.77 18.63
N LEU A 900 5.43 -3.70 19.14
CA LEU A 900 5.68 -2.43 18.49
C LEU A 900 7.20 -2.28 18.33
N SER A 901 7.65 -1.95 17.13
CA SER A 901 9.04 -1.59 16.85
C SER A 901 9.11 -0.13 16.46
N ASP A 902 10.25 0.50 16.75
CA ASP A 902 10.60 1.82 16.21
C ASP A 902 12.05 1.80 15.66
N ALA A 903 12.59 2.96 15.28
CA ALA A 903 13.94 3.06 14.72
C ALA A 903 15.08 2.71 15.70
N THR A 904 14.79 2.59 17.01
CA THR A 904 15.76 2.27 18.06
C THR A 904 15.49 0.91 18.69
N TYR A 905 14.23 0.53 18.86
CA TYR A 905 13.83 -0.69 19.55
C TYR A 905 13.09 -1.69 18.64
N PRO A 906 13.69 -2.84 18.31
CA PRO A 906 13.00 -3.91 17.60
C PRO A 906 12.11 -4.74 18.54
N ASN A 907 10.86 -4.98 18.13
CA ASN A 907 9.91 -5.91 18.76
C ASN A 907 9.61 -5.68 20.27
N VAL A 908 9.37 -4.44 20.71
CA VAL A 908 8.91 -4.17 22.09
C VAL A 908 7.52 -4.77 22.30
N GLU A 909 7.39 -5.70 23.25
CA GLU A 909 6.10 -6.36 23.51
C GLU A 909 5.01 -5.37 23.98
N VAL A 910 3.86 -5.37 23.31
CA VAL A 910 2.72 -4.49 23.65
C VAL A 910 1.92 -5.11 24.79
N ARG A 911 2.37 -4.84 26.02
CA ARG A 911 1.74 -5.32 27.27
C ARG A 911 1.19 -4.17 28.11
N HIS A 912 0.05 -4.41 28.74
CA HIS A 912 -0.47 -3.58 29.84
C HIS A 912 -0.63 -4.48 31.08
N GLU A 913 -0.16 -4.02 32.25
CA GLU A 913 -0.18 -4.82 33.50
C GLU A 913 0.42 -6.24 33.32
N LYS A 914 1.49 -6.36 32.51
CA LYS A 914 2.18 -7.60 32.06
C LYS A 914 1.36 -8.53 31.15
N LYS A 915 0.10 -8.23 30.85
CA LYS A 915 -0.79 -8.99 29.96
C LYS A 915 -0.79 -8.41 28.53
N PRO A 916 -1.05 -9.21 27.49
CA PRO A 916 -1.15 -8.69 26.12
C PRO A 916 -2.35 -7.75 25.99
N VAL A 917 -2.21 -6.66 25.26
CA VAL A 917 -3.32 -5.71 25.06
C VAL A 917 -4.29 -6.26 24.01
N VAL A 918 -5.52 -6.59 24.42
CA VAL A 918 -6.55 -7.14 23.53
C VAL A 918 -7.77 -6.22 23.45
N PHE A 919 -8.08 -5.77 22.25
CA PHE A 919 -9.33 -5.09 21.92
C PHE A 919 -10.34 -6.10 21.39
N LYS A 920 -11.59 -6.02 21.83
CA LYS A 920 -12.67 -6.94 21.49
C LYS A 920 -13.85 -6.12 20.98
N HIS A 921 -14.44 -6.49 19.85
CA HIS A 921 -15.67 -5.90 19.36
C HIS A 921 -16.64 -6.97 18.87
N VAL A 922 -17.92 -6.60 18.80
CA VAL A 922 -19.00 -7.50 18.39
C VAL A 922 -19.62 -6.94 17.11
N VAL A 923 -19.52 -7.71 16.03
CA VAL A 923 -20.16 -7.42 14.74
C VAL A 923 -21.55 -8.05 14.76
N ARG A 924 -22.57 -7.22 14.93
CA ARG A 924 -23.98 -7.60 14.95
C ARG A 924 -24.49 -7.79 13.52
N SER A 925 -25.09 -8.95 13.26
CA SER A 925 -25.89 -9.16 12.04
C SER A 925 -27.12 -8.25 12.08
N PRO A 926 -27.47 -7.56 10.98
CA PRO A 926 -28.69 -6.77 10.92
C PRO A 926 -29.93 -7.65 11.10
N PRO A 927 -31.05 -7.11 11.64
CA PRO A 927 -32.31 -7.81 11.69
C PRO A 927 -32.83 -8.05 10.25
N LYS A 928 -33.55 -9.16 10.05
CA LYS A 928 -34.23 -9.47 8.80
C LYS A 928 -35.74 -9.58 9.06
N ALA A 929 -36.54 -8.76 8.37
CA ALA A 929 -37.99 -8.81 8.42
C ALA A 929 -38.53 -9.37 7.10
N THR A 930 -39.36 -10.41 7.18
CA THR A 930 -39.89 -11.15 6.01
C THR A 930 -41.40 -11.25 6.08
N LEU A 931 -42.09 -11.02 4.97
CA LEU A 931 -43.54 -11.19 4.90
C LEU A 931 -43.92 -12.68 4.88
N VAL A 932 -44.86 -13.05 5.76
CA VAL A 932 -45.41 -14.40 5.87
C VAL A 932 -46.74 -14.48 5.14
N ASN A 933 -46.96 -15.59 4.43
CA ASN A 933 -48.11 -15.80 3.54
C ASN A 933 -48.19 -14.74 2.43
N THR A 934 -47.19 -14.78 1.55
CA THR A 934 -47.01 -13.95 0.33
C THR A 934 -47.90 -14.36 -0.84
N ALA A 935 -48.88 -15.24 -0.62
CA ALA A 935 -49.88 -15.57 -1.64
C ALA A 935 -50.65 -14.30 -2.06
N LYS A 936 -50.82 -14.12 -3.37
CA LYS A 936 -51.61 -13.01 -3.95
C LYS A 936 -53.03 -13.03 -3.37
N ARG A 937 -53.52 -11.86 -2.93
CA ARG A 937 -54.90 -11.69 -2.41
C ARG A 937 -55.72 -10.87 -3.40
N GLU A 938 -57.00 -11.21 -3.54
CA GLU A 938 -57.91 -10.62 -4.52
C GLU A 938 -59.24 -10.23 -3.86
N TYR A 939 -59.70 -9.00 -4.09
CA TYR A 939 -60.92 -8.45 -3.48
C TYR A 939 -61.77 -7.73 -4.52
N CYS A 940 -63.09 -7.89 -4.46
CA CYS A 940 -64.02 -7.05 -5.23
C CYS A 940 -64.27 -5.74 -4.48
N ARG A 941 -64.34 -4.60 -5.21
CA ARG A 941 -64.50 -3.23 -4.64
C ARG A 941 -65.56 -3.14 -3.52
N ASN A 942 -66.67 -3.86 -3.67
CA ASN A 942 -67.82 -3.78 -2.75
C ASN A 942 -67.64 -4.52 -1.40
N GLU A 943 -66.60 -5.33 -1.20
CA GLU A 943 -66.33 -6.01 0.09
C GLU A 943 -65.40 -5.23 1.03
N ILE A 944 -64.68 -4.23 0.50
CA ILE A 944 -63.50 -3.66 1.16
C ILE A 944 -63.84 -2.78 2.38
N THR A 945 -65.07 -2.28 2.46
CA THR A 945 -65.53 -1.32 3.48
C THR A 945 -65.74 -1.89 4.89
N GLY A 946 -65.23 -3.09 5.22
CA GLY A 946 -65.47 -3.73 6.52
C GLY A 946 -64.41 -4.69 7.08
N VAL A 947 -63.36 -5.04 6.32
CA VAL A 947 -62.41 -6.10 6.75
C VAL A 947 -61.10 -5.51 7.26
N LYS A 948 -60.78 -5.76 8.55
CA LYS A 948 -59.45 -5.45 9.15
C LYS A 948 -58.43 -6.53 8.76
N GLU A 949 -58.07 -6.56 7.47
CA GLU A 949 -57.11 -7.51 6.91
C GLU A 949 -55.71 -7.32 7.56
N LYS A 950 -55.00 -8.43 7.75
CA LYS A 950 -53.70 -8.46 8.43
C LYS A 950 -52.60 -9.11 7.58
N VAL A 951 -51.38 -8.62 7.76
CA VAL A 951 -50.15 -9.21 7.20
C VAL A 951 -49.22 -9.58 8.35
N ALA A 952 -48.83 -10.85 8.41
CA ALA A 952 -47.86 -11.32 9.38
C ALA A 952 -46.43 -11.08 8.87
N ILE A 953 -45.59 -10.51 9.70
CA ILE A 953 -44.19 -10.18 9.42
C ILE A 953 -43.33 -10.96 10.41
N LYS A 954 -42.45 -11.82 9.91
CA LYS A 954 -41.49 -12.58 10.72
C LYS A 954 -40.18 -11.82 10.78
N ILE A 955 -39.73 -11.48 11.99
CA ILE A 955 -38.47 -10.79 12.27
C ILE A 955 -37.48 -11.81 12.83
N GLU A 956 -36.34 -11.96 12.18
CA GLU A 956 -35.24 -12.86 12.55
C GLU A 956 -33.96 -12.06 12.79
N GLY A 957 -33.28 -12.28 13.93
CA GLY A 957 -32.06 -11.56 14.29
C GLY A 957 -32.30 -10.14 14.82
N GLY A 958 -31.21 -9.48 15.24
CA GLY A 958 -31.24 -8.20 15.97
C GLY A 958 -31.68 -8.34 17.44
N SER A 959 -32.06 -7.23 18.07
CA SER A 959 -32.69 -7.23 19.41
C SER A 959 -33.81 -6.19 19.49
N GLY A 960 -34.96 -6.58 20.01
CA GLY A 960 -36.14 -5.71 20.11
C GLY A 960 -36.02 -4.65 21.21
N PRO A 961 -36.80 -3.55 21.16
CA PRO A 961 -37.81 -3.22 20.13
C PRO A 961 -37.20 -3.00 18.74
N TYR A 962 -38.01 -3.20 17.70
CA TYR A 962 -37.62 -2.97 16.30
C TYR A 962 -38.46 -1.84 15.73
N SER A 963 -37.94 -1.12 14.73
CA SER A 963 -38.71 -0.17 13.93
C SER A 963 -38.78 -0.68 12.49
N LEU A 964 -39.98 -0.82 11.93
CA LEU A 964 -40.26 -1.29 10.58
C LEU A 964 -40.67 -0.11 9.69
N ALA A 965 -40.11 0.00 8.49
CA ALA A 965 -40.65 0.81 7.41
C ALA A 965 -41.24 -0.11 6.33
N ILE A 966 -42.56 -0.05 6.19
CA ILE A 966 -43.35 -0.86 5.26
C ILE A 966 -43.83 0.03 4.13
N GLU A 967 -43.55 -0.36 2.89
CA GLU A 967 -43.92 0.37 1.68
C GLU A 967 -45.22 -0.20 1.08
N ILE A 968 -46.08 0.69 0.59
CA ILE A 968 -47.17 0.36 -0.32
C ILE A 968 -46.93 1.11 -1.64
N LEU A 969 -46.53 0.38 -2.67
CA LEU A 969 -46.37 0.88 -4.05
C LEU A 969 -47.62 0.52 -4.87
N ARG A 970 -48.11 1.47 -5.66
CA ARG A 970 -49.10 1.25 -6.71
C ARG A 970 -48.41 1.47 -8.07
N PRO A 971 -48.29 0.49 -8.98
CA PRO A 971 -47.47 0.63 -10.20
C PRO A 971 -47.93 1.73 -11.18
N ASP A 972 -49.16 2.22 -11.03
CA ASP A 972 -49.74 3.37 -11.75
C ASP A 972 -49.46 4.73 -11.10
N GLN A 973 -48.81 4.78 -9.93
CA GLN A 973 -48.48 6.01 -9.20
C GLN A 973 -46.97 6.13 -8.96
N PRO A 974 -46.34 7.28 -9.25
CA PRO A 974 -44.89 7.45 -9.15
C PRO A 974 -44.35 7.59 -7.71
N VAL A 975 -45.24 7.61 -6.70
CA VAL A 975 -44.87 7.81 -5.29
C VAL A 975 -45.46 6.67 -4.45
N ALA A 976 -44.59 5.86 -3.87
CA ALA A 976 -44.97 4.86 -2.88
C ALA A 976 -45.25 5.51 -1.51
N LYS A 977 -46.10 4.89 -0.69
CA LYS A 977 -46.39 5.35 0.67
C LYS A 977 -45.66 4.47 1.68
N ILE A 978 -44.81 5.08 2.50
CA ILE A 978 -44.06 4.39 3.56
C ILE A 978 -44.77 4.57 4.91
N TYR A 979 -44.87 3.48 5.66
CA TYR A 979 -45.45 3.39 6.99
C TYR A 979 -44.39 2.95 7.99
N GLU A 980 -44.06 3.82 8.93
CA GLU A 980 -43.09 3.51 9.99
C GLU A 980 -43.80 3.10 11.29
N HIS A 981 -43.35 1.98 11.89
CA HIS A 981 -43.96 1.38 13.07
C HIS A 981 -42.93 0.75 14.00
N ASP A 982 -42.95 1.16 15.27
CA ASP A 982 -42.19 0.49 16.33
C ASP A 982 -42.95 -0.75 16.84
N VAL A 983 -42.25 -1.88 16.91
CA VAL A 983 -42.83 -3.21 17.11
C VAL A 983 -42.03 -4.07 18.09
N VAL A 984 -42.77 -4.82 18.91
CA VAL A 984 -42.23 -5.90 19.74
C VAL A 984 -42.88 -7.22 19.29
N PRO A 985 -42.22 -8.01 18.43
CA PRO A 985 -42.81 -9.22 17.86
C PRO A 985 -42.95 -10.32 18.92
N ARG A 986 -44.11 -10.98 18.96
CA ARG A 986 -44.32 -12.17 19.82
C ARG A 986 -43.79 -13.40 19.09
N ASN A 987 -42.84 -14.10 19.70
CA ASN A 987 -42.15 -15.28 19.13
C ASN A 987 -41.55 -15.00 17.73
N GLY A 988 -41.06 -13.78 17.50
CA GLY A 988 -40.52 -13.36 16.20
C GLY A 988 -41.57 -13.02 15.14
N LEU A 989 -42.87 -12.98 15.48
CA LEU A 989 -43.95 -12.57 14.57
C LEU A 989 -44.63 -11.27 15.03
N TYR A 990 -44.91 -10.39 14.07
CA TYR A 990 -45.71 -9.19 14.23
C TYR A 990 -46.89 -9.20 13.25
N GLU A 991 -48.09 -8.85 13.69
CA GLU A 991 -49.28 -8.73 12.84
C GLU A 991 -49.54 -7.26 12.53
N TRP A 992 -49.19 -6.83 11.31
CA TRP A 992 -49.57 -5.51 10.82
C TRP A 992 -51.03 -5.53 10.35
N THR A 993 -51.80 -4.48 10.65
CA THR A 993 -53.18 -4.31 10.15
C THR A 993 -53.17 -3.27 9.05
N LEU A 994 -53.73 -3.61 7.89
CA LEU A 994 -53.62 -2.76 6.69
C LEU A 994 -54.43 -1.44 6.83
N PRO A 995 -53.88 -0.29 6.38
CA PRO A 995 -54.63 0.96 6.29
C PRO A 995 -55.84 0.87 5.35
N ALA A 996 -56.89 1.64 5.65
CA ALA A 996 -58.14 1.65 4.88
C ALA A 996 -58.05 2.44 3.55
N MET A 997 -57.09 2.09 2.68
CA MET A 997 -56.77 2.82 1.44
C MET A 997 -57.05 2.05 0.14
N PHE A 998 -57.66 0.86 0.21
CA PHE A 998 -58.00 0.05 -0.97
C PHE A 998 -59.31 0.50 -1.67
N THR A 999 -59.57 1.81 -1.72
CA THR A 999 -60.78 2.38 -2.34
C THR A 999 -60.78 2.22 -3.86
N ASP A 1000 -59.59 2.27 -4.46
CA ASP A 1000 -59.41 2.31 -5.90
C ASP A 1000 -59.07 0.91 -6.43
N THR A 1001 -59.58 0.59 -7.61
CA THR A 1001 -59.25 -0.65 -8.33
C THR A 1001 -57.89 -0.57 -8.99
N GLY A 1002 -57.01 -1.50 -8.63
CA GLY A 1002 -55.62 -1.52 -9.07
C GLY A 1002 -54.85 -2.67 -8.42
N ARG A 1003 -53.56 -2.77 -8.73
CA ARG A 1003 -52.62 -3.67 -8.04
C ARG A 1003 -51.83 -2.85 -7.02
N TYR A 1004 -51.78 -3.35 -5.79
CA TYR A 1004 -50.99 -2.78 -4.71
C TYR A 1004 -49.91 -3.79 -4.32
N ILE A 1005 -48.67 -3.34 -4.25
CA ILE A 1005 -47.51 -4.13 -3.85
C ILE A 1005 -47.11 -3.66 -2.46
N VAL A 1006 -47.11 -4.58 -1.48
CA VAL A 1006 -46.70 -4.29 -0.10
C VAL A 1006 -45.32 -4.91 0.13
N SER A 1007 -44.34 -4.10 0.52
CA SER A 1007 -42.91 -4.45 0.67
C SER A 1007 -42.41 -4.08 2.08
N VAL A 1008 -41.45 -4.83 2.64
CA VAL A 1008 -40.74 -4.41 3.87
C VAL A 1008 -39.35 -3.88 3.49
N VAL A 1009 -39.25 -2.56 3.34
CA VAL A 1009 -38.03 -1.90 2.82
C VAL A 1009 -36.94 -1.82 3.90
N ARG A 1010 -37.33 -1.53 5.15
CA ARG A 1010 -36.38 -1.34 6.27
C ARG A 1010 -36.89 -2.01 7.54
N VAL A 1011 -35.99 -2.66 8.27
CA VAL A 1011 -36.14 -3.02 9.67
C VAL A 1011 -34.88 -2.56 10.41
N SER A 1012 -35.03 -1.83 11.49
CA SER A 1012 -33.93 -1.49 12.41
C SER A 1012 -34.20 -2.04 13.80
N ASP A 1013 -33.15 -2.50 14.49
CA ASP A 1013 -33.25 -3.00 15.86
C ASP A 1013 -32.91 -1.92 16.90
N ALA A 1014 -33.09 -2.22 18.19
CA ALA A 1014 -32.80 -1.30 19.30
C ALA A 1014 -31.32 -0.90 19.40
N ASN A 1015 -30.43 -1.56 18.65
CA ASN A 1015 -29.01 -1.26 18.58
C ASN A 1015 -28.64 -0.35 17.39
N GLY A 1016 -29.61 0.09 16.61
CA GLY A 1016 -29.41 0.91 15.41
C GLY A 1016 -28.96 0.14 14.18
N CYS A 1017 -28.89 -1.20 14.21
CA CYS A 1017 -28.56 -1.98 13.03
C CYS A 1017 -29.79 -2.14 12.13
N SER A 1018 -29.69 -1.66 10.88
CA SER A 1018 -30.74 -1.79 9.88
C SER A 1018 -30.47 -2.89 8.86
N GLY A 1019 -31.54 -3.57 8.43
CA GLY A 1019 -31.58 -4.49 7.31
C GLY A 1019 -32.89 -4.35 6.54
N GLY A 1020 -33.11 -5.22 5.55
CA GLY A 1020 -34.32 -5.27 4.74
C GLY A 1020 -34.40 -6.61 3.99
N ASP A 1021 -35.54 -6.88 3.36
CA ASP A 1021 -35.72 -8.06 2.50
C ASP A 1021 -36.68 -7.76 1.36
N ALA A 1022 -36.38 -8.23 0.15
CA ALA A 1022 -37.23 -8.03 -1.03
C ALA A 1022 -38.55 -8.85 -1.00
N SER A 1023 -39.01 -9.26 0.18
CA SER A 1023 -40.29 -9.94 0.38
C SER A 1023 -41.45 -8.99 0.14
N ARG A 1024 -42.40 -9.42 -0.71
CA ARG A 1024 -43.57 -8.63 -1.11
C ARG A 1024 -44.84 -9.47 -1.12
N VAL A 1025 -45.98 -8.81 -0.89
CA VAL A 1025 -47.33 -9.38 -1.05
C VAL A 1025 -48.06 -8.56 -2.13
N ASP A 1026 -48.68 -9.25 -3.08
CA ASP A 1026 -49.52 -8.63 -4.12
C ASP A 1026 -51.01 -8.63 -3.70
N PHE A 1027 -51.65 -7.46 -3.78
CA PHE A 1027 -53.09 -7.27 -3.57
C PHE A 1027 -53.73 -6.73 -4.85
N ASP A 1028 -54.65 -7.47 -5.46
CA ASP A 1028 -55.45 -7.01 -6.61
C ASP A 1028 -56.86 -6.59 -6.14
N VAL A 1029 -57.20 -5.32 -6.33
CA VAL A 1029 -58.56 -4.79 -6.14
C VAL A 1029 -59.28 -4.75 -7.48
N LEU A 1030 -60.37 -5.50 -7.60
CA LEU A 1030 -61.09 -5.77 -8.84
C LEU A 1030 -62.45 -5.06 -8.87
N ASP A 1031 -62.83 -4.57 -10.05
CA ASP A 1031 -64.12 -3.91 -10.28
C ASP A 1031 -65.24 -4.94 -10.49
N THR A 1032 -66.49 -4.52 -10.29
CA THR A 1032 -67.67 -5.38 -10.50
C THR A 1032 -68.04 -5.48 -11.99
N PRO A 1033 -68.56 -6.63 -12.45
CA PRO A 1033 -68.90 -6.82 -13.85
C PRO A 1033 -70.10 -5.95 -14.28
N SER A 1034 -70.12 -5.53 -15.54
CA SER A 1034 -71.20 -4.71 -16.11
C SER A 1034 -71.54 -5.13 -17.54
N ILE A 1035 -72.69 -4.69 -18.05
CA ILE A 1035 -73.17 -5.05 -19.40
C ILE A 1035 -73.72 -3.81 -20.11
N THR A 1036 -73.34 -3.64 -21.37
CA THR A 1036 -73.73 -2.50 -22.22
C THR A 1036 -74.03 -3.00 -23.64
N PRO A 1037 -75.09 -2.51 -24.33
CA PRO A 1037 -75.31 -2.84 -25.74
C PRO A 1037 -74.13 -2.39 -26.60
N VAL A 1038 -73.73 -3.21 -27.60
CA VAL A 1038 -72.66 -2.84 -28.55
C VAL A 1038 -73.09 -1.67 -29.44
N LYS A 1039 -74.35 -1.69 -29.87
CA LYS A 1039 -74.95 -0.68 -30.74
C LYS A 1039 -76.46 -0.70 -30.54
N HIS A 1040 -77.08 0.46 -30.34
CA HIS A 1040 -78.53 0.56 -30.27
C HIS A 1040 -79.07 0.71 -31.70
N ILE A 1041 -79.76 -0.31 -32.22
CA ILE A 1041 -80.40 -0.30 -33.55
C ILE A 1041 -81.89 -0.54 -33.37
N PRO A 1042 -82.79 0.37 -33.80
CA PRO A 1042 -84.23 0.15 -33.74
C PRO A 1042 -84.70 -0.90 -34.77
N ASP A 1043 -84.19 -0.77 -35.99
CA ASP A 1043 -84.52 -1.58 -37.16
C ASP A 1043 -83.31 -2.43 -37.56
N ASN A 1044 -83.35 -3.72 -37.22
CA ASN A 1044 -82.35 -4.71 -37.66
C ASN A 1044 -82.93 -5.47 -38.87
N CYS A 1045 -82.14 -6.25 -39.60
CA CYS A 1045 -82.58 -7.13 -40.69
C CYS A 1045 -82.59 -8.62 -40.26
N VAL A 1046 -83.30 -9.52 -40.93
CA VAL A 1046 -83.25 -10.97 -40.65
C VAL A 1046 -81.89 -11.49 -41.09
N GLY A 1047 -81.20 -12.22 -40.21
CA GLY A 1047 -79.76 -12.47 -40.32
C GLY A 1047 -78.90 -11.50 -39.51
N ASP A 1048 -79.45 -10.39 -39.00
CA ASP A 1048 -78.71 -9.53 -38.07
C ASP A 1048 -78.52 -10.19 -36.70
N LYS A 1049 -77.46 -9.73 -36.04
CA LYS A 1049 -76.93 -10.27 -34.80
C LYS A 1049 -76.91 -9.15 -33.75
N ILE A 1050 -77.71 -9.29 -32.69
CA ILE A 1050 -77.66 -8.36 -31.57
C ILE A 1050 -76.55 -8.77 -30.60
N GLU A 1051 -75.78 -7.78 -30.16
CA GLU A 1051 -74.60 -8.01 -29.32
C GLU A 1051 -74.54 -7.03 -28.14
N TYR A 1052 -74.11 -7.53 -26.99
CA TYR A 1052 -73.86 -6.75 -25.77
C TYR A 1052 -72.44 -7.04 -25.28
N PHE A 1053 -71.68 -5.98 -24.99
CA PHE A 1053 -70.40 -6.08 -24.30
C PHE A 1053 -70.64 -6.47 -22.85
N VAL A 1054 -69.97 -7.53 -22.41
CA VAL A 1054 -69.97 -7.99 -21.02
C VAL A 1054 -68.58 -7.71 -20.45
N HIS A 1055 -68.50 -6.69 -19.61
CA HIS A 1055 -67.27 -6.23 -18.97
C HIS A 1055 -67.07 -6.96 -17.64
N GLY A 1056 -65.87 -7.47 -17.42
CA GLY A 1056 -65.45 -8.24 -16.24
C GLY A 1056 -64.02 -8.75 -16.48
N LYS A 1057 -63.41 -9.42 -15.51
CA LYS A 1057 -61.95 -9.68 -15.54
C LYS A 1057 -61.55 -11.10 -15.13
N ASN A 1058 -61.05 -11.86 -16.10
CA ASN A 1058 -60.33 -13.14 -15.98
C ASN A 1058 -61.06 -14.38 -15.42
N THR A 1059 -62.37 -14.35 -15.15
CA THR A 1059 -63.16 -15.57 -14.89
C THR A 1059 -64.53 -15.52 -15.58
N PRO A 1060 -65.22 -16.66 -15.82
CA PRO A 1060 -66.49 -16.68 -16.53
C PRO A 1060 -67.56 -15.78 -15.90
N ILE A 1061 -68.28 -15.06 -16.76
CA ILE A 1061 -69.35 -14.12 -16.42
C ILE A 1061 -70.67 -14.72 -16.88
N GLU A 1062 -71.63 -14.87 -15.97
CA GLU A 1062 -72.96 -15.40 -16.28
C GLU A 1062 -73.96 -14.27 -16.54
N VAL A 1063 -74.59 -14.30 -17.72
CA VAL A 1063 -75.65 -13.36 -18.13
C VAL A 1063 -76.99 -14.09 -18.14
N SER A 1064 -77.98 -13.52 -17.44
CA SER A 1064 -79.37 -14.00 -17.42
C SER A 1064 -80.24 -13.15 -18.35
N TYR A 1065 -81.02 -13.77 -19.24
CA TYR A 1065 -81.81 -13.09 -20.28
C TYR A 1065 -83.16 -13.79 -20.55
N SER A 1066 -83.97 -13.24 -21.45
CA SER A 1066 -85.27 -13.81 -21.84
C SER A 1066 -85.70 -13.44 -23.27
N LEU A 1067 -86.42 -14.36 -23.92
CA LEU A 1067 -87.01 -14.20 -25.25
C LEU A 1067 -88.48 -14.64 -25.18
N ASP A 1068 -89.41 -13.77 -25.59
CA ASP A 1068 -90.87 -13.99 -25.51
C ASP A 1068 -91.28 -14.72 -24.22
N GLU A 1069 -91.03 -14.06 -23.08
CA GLU A 1069 -91.21 -14.50 -21.68
C GLU A 1069 -90.36 -15.68 -21.17
N SER A 1070 -89.81 -16.53 -22.06
CA SER A 1070 -88.94 -17.65 -21.64
C SER A 1070 -87.59 -17.16 -21.08
N LYS A 1071 -87.17 -17.68 -19.91
CA LYS A 1071 -85.92 -17.29 -19.21
C LYS A 1071 -84.76 -18.23 -19.50
N HIS A 1072 -83.57 -17.67 -19.72
CA HIS A 1072 -82.34 -18.39 -20.08
C HIS A 1072 -81.12 -17.80 -19.38
N THR A 1073 -80.05 -18.60 -19.23
CA THR A 1073 -78.73 -18.16 -18.75
C THR A 1073 -77.64 -18.54 -19.75
N LYS A 1074 -76.57 -17.74 -19.82
CA LYS A 1074 -75.43 -17.97 -20.69
C LYS A 1074 -74.15 -17.56 -19.96
N ALA A 1075 -73.30 -18.53 -19.66
CA ALA A 1075 -71.93 -18.27 -19.24
C ALA A 1075 -71.10 -17.80 -20.45
N LEU A 1076 -70.29 -16.77 -20.25
CA LEU A 1076 -69.42 -16.14 -21.25
C LEU A 1076 -68.03 -15.93 -20.66
N GLN A 1077 -67.01 -15.90 -21.51
CA GLN A 1077 -65.68 -15.46 -21.07
C GLN A 1077 -65.60 -13.92 -21.01
N PRO A 1078 -64.72 -13.34 -20.18
CA PRO A 1078 -64.48 -11.90 -20.15
C PRO A 1078 -64.23 -11.29 -21.53
N GLY A 1079 -64.94 -10.21 -21.86
CA GLY A 1079 -64.85 -9.55 -23.17
C GLY A 1079 -65.53 -10.31 -24.32
N GLN A 1080 -66.07 -11.51 -24.10
CA GLN A 1080 -66.89 -12.20 -25.08
C GLN A 1080 -68.24 -11.51 -25.22
N LEU A 1081 -68.61 -11.14 -26.44
CA LEU A 1081 -69.91 -10.55 -26.74
C LEU A 1081 -71.04 -11.54 -26.40
N PHE A 1082 -71.94 -11.14 -25.50
CA PHE A 1082 -73.25 -11.78 -25.44
C PHE A 1082 -73.90 -11.54 -26.79
N SER A 1083 -74.10 -12.60 -27.55
CA SER A 1083 -74.54 -12.55 -28.94
C SER A 1083 -75.75 -13.47 -29.16
N TYR A 1084 -76.71 -12.97 -29.93
CA TYR A 1084 -77.92 -13.66 -30.36
C TYR A 1084 -78.21 -13.30 -31.84
N LEU A 1085 -78.55 -14.30 -32.65
CA LEU A 1085 -78.73 -14.18 -34.10
C LEU A 1085 -80.20 -14.42 -34.45
N ALA A 1086 -80.83 -13.48 -35.16
CA ALA A 1086 -82.24 -13.58 -35.52
C ALA A 1086 -82.43 -14.36 -36.84
N GLY A 1087 -82.60 -15.68 -36.73
CA GLY A 1087 -83.01 -16.53 -37.86
C GLY A 1087 -84.49 -16.35 -38.29
N ARG A 1088 -85.24 -15.48 -37.59
CA ARG A 1088 -86.63 -15.07 -37.86
C ARG A 1088 -86.93 -13.78 -37.06
N PRO A 1089 -87.92 -12.95 -37.44
CA PRO A 1089 -88.32 -11.78 -36.63
C PRO A 1089 -88.94 -12.17 -35.27
N GLY A 1090 -88.71 -11.35 -34.23
CA GLY A 1090 -89.15 -11.57 -32.83
C GLY A 1090 -88.53 -10.57 -31.83
N LEU A 1091 -88.82 -10.72 -30.52
CA LEU A 1091 -88.51 -9.75 -29.43
C LEU A 1091 -87.63 -10.35 -28.30
N PHE A 1092 -86.79 -9.52 -27.65
CA PHE A 1092 -85.71 -9.95 -26.73
C PHE A 1092 -85.54 -9.04 -25.47
N LYS A 1093 -85.01 -9.56 -24.32
CA LYS A 1093 -84.71 -8.79 -23.07
C LYS A 1093 -83.59 -9.41 -22.18
N ILE A 1094 -82.91 -8.61 -21.32
CA ILE A 1094 -81.85 -9.02 -20.36
C ILE A 1094 -82.25 -8.78 -18.88
N ASN A 1095 -81.70 -9.56 -17.92
CA ASN A 1095 -82.06 -9.57 -16.49
C ASN A 1095 -80.92 -9.28 -15.47
N LYS A 1096 -79.84 -10.07 -15.39
CA LYS A 1096 -78.73 -9.89 -14.41
C LYS A 1096 -77.37 -10.39 -14.90
N VAL A 1097 -76.28 -9.94 -14.26
CA VAL A 1097 -74.90 -10.35 -14.56
C VAL A 1097 -74.10 -10.68 -13.29
N CYS A 1098 -73.34 -11.77 -13.28
CA CYS A 1098 -72.50 -12.21 -12.15
C CYS A 1098 -71.15 -12.74 -12.62
N GLN A 1099 -70.10 -12.57 -11.83
CA GLN A 1099 -68.77 -13.15 -12.07
C GLN A 1099 -68.22 -13.79 -10.78
N THR A 1100 -67.66 -15.00 -10.87
CA THR A 1100 -67.13 -15.73 -9.71
C THR A 1100 -65.61 -15.61 -9.62
N ILE A 1101 -65.08 -15.07 -8.51
CA ILE A 1101 -63.66 -14.80 -8.29
C ILE A 1101 -63.23 -15.47 -6.98
N SER A 1102 -62.19 -16.31 -7.02
CA SER A 1102 -61.58 -16.95 -5.84
C SER A 1102 -62.60 -17.56 -4.85
N LYS A 1103 -63.63 -18.23 -5.39
CA LYS A 1103 -64.80 -18.86 -4.70
C LYS A 1103 -65.85 -17.92 -4.09
N LYS A 1104 -65.87 -16.62 -4.45
CA LYS A 1104 -66.96 -15.68 -4.14
C LYS A 1104 -67.66 -15.20 -5.41
N GLU A 1105 -68.94 -14.84 -5.31
CA GLU A 1105 -69.71 -14.21 -6.39
C GLU A 1105 -69.69 -12.68 -6.28
N CYS A 1106 -69.32 -11.99 -7.36
CA CYS A 1106 -69.44 -10.54 -7.49
C CYS A 1106 -70.46 -10.24 -8.60
N CYS A 1107 -71.68 -9.89 -8.19
CA CYS A 1107 -72.85 -9.67 -9.07
C CYS A 1107 -73.21 -8.19 -9.23
N THR A 1108 -73.92 -7.85 -10.31
CA THR A 1108 -74.47 -6.51 -10.56
C THR A 1108 -75.76 -6.60 -11.41
N GLN A 1109 -76.70 -5.70 -11.16
CA GLN A 1109 -77.93 -5.56 -11.94
C GLN A 1109 -77.77 -4.44 -12.99
N PRO A 1110 -78.35 -4.57 -14.20
CA PRO A 1110 -78.36 -3.49 -15.19
C PRO A 1110 -79.07 -2.24 -14.65
N LYS A 1111 -78.58 -1.05 -15.00
CA LYS A 1111 -79.20 0.23 -14.59
C LYS A 1111 -80.41 0.64 -15.46
N GLU A 1112 -80.58 0.01 -16.62
CA GLU A 1112 -81.57 0.35 -17.65
C GLU A 1112 -82.16 -0.92 -18.32
N GLU A 1113 -83.32 -0.79 -18.96
CA GLU A 1113 -84.10 -1.91 -19.52
C GLU A 1113 -83.91 -2.08 -21.05
N MET A 1114 -83.41 -3.25 -21.50
CA MET A 1114 -82.89 -3.47 -22.87
C MET A 1114 -83.78 -4.40 -23.73
N ARG A 1115 -84.13 -4.03 -25.00
CA ARG A 1115 -85.06 -4.77 -25.94
C ARG A 1115 -84.95 -4.41 -27.46
N VAL A 1116 -85.24 -5.32 -28.44
CA VAL A 1116 -84.89 -5.22 -29.93
C VAL A 1116 -85.81 -6.03 -30.96
N GLN A 1117 -85.81 -5.76 -32.31
CA GLN A 1117 -86.70 -6.27 -33.45
C GLN A 1117 -86.03 -6.30 -34.92
N PHE A 1118 -86.55 -6.96 -36.03
CA PHE A 1118 -85.81 -7.35 -37.33
C PHE A 1118 -86.55 -7.37 -38.80
N TRP A 1119 -85.87 -7.18 -40.01
CA TRP A 1119 -86.31 -6.88 -41.49
C TRP A 1119 -85.55 -7.50 -42.81
N ALA A 1120 -85.39 -6.89 -44.06
CA ALA A 1120 -84.88 -7.51 -45.40
C ALA A 1120 -84.27 -6.62 -46.64
N ILE A 1121 -83.67 -7.17 -47.77
CA ILE A 1121 -82.41 -6.73 -48.60
C ILE A 1121 -82.35 -6.75 -50.25
N PRO A 1122 -81.39 -6.07 -51.05
CA PRO A 1122 -81.30 -5.84 -52.60
C PRO A 1122 -80.00 -6.19 -53.55
N THR A 1123 -79.81 -5.67 -54.83
CA THR A 1123 -78.84 -6.15 -55.97
C THR A 1123 -78.21 -5.17 -57.11
N VAL A 1124 -76.97 -5.36 -57.69
CA VAL A 1124 -76.24 -4.50 -58.75
C VAL A 1124 -75.26 -5.22 -59.78
N LYS A 1125 -74.81 -4.59 -60.92
CA LYS A 1125 -73.78 -5.06 -61.93
C LYS A 1125 -72.85 -3.97 -62.55
N VAL A 1126 -71.70 -4.33 -63.17
CA VAL A 1126 -70.70 -3.42 -63.84
C VAL A 1126 -70.19 -3.98 -65.19
N ALA A 1127 -69.88 -3.09 -66.15
CA ALA A 1127 -69.26 -3.40 -67.45
C ALA A 1127 -69.89 -4.60 -68.20
N ASP A 1128 -71.23 -4.71 -68.11
CA ASP A 1128 -72.07 -5.84 -68.53
C ASP A 1128 -71.62 -7.25 -68.05
N GLY A 1129 -70.65 -7.31 -67.13
CA GLY A 1129 -70.03 -8.52 -66.57
C GLY A 1129 -68.56 -8.78 -66.95
N GLY A 1130 -67.89 -7.87 -67.67
CA GLY A 1130 -66.53 -8.07 -68.24
C GLY A 1130 -65.30 -7.74 -67.38
N ASN A 1131 -64.09 -7.83 -67.97
CA ASN A 1131 -62.76 -7.53 -67.37
C ASN A 1131 -61.85 -6.76 -68.37
N LEU A 1132 -60.95 -5.86 -67.90
CA LEU A 1132 -60.02 -5.04 -68.72
C LEU A 1132 -58.69 -4.72 -67.96
N ILE A 1133 -57.61 -4.20 -68.59
CA ILE A 1133 -56.26 -3.93 -67.95
C ILE A 1133 -55.49 -2.73 -68.59
N THR A 1134 -54.67 -1.96 -67.83
CA THR A 1134 -53.75 -0.85 -68.27
C THR A 1134 -52.66 -0.53 -67.21
N ASP A 1135 -51.49 0.00 -67.58
CA ASP A 1135 -50.30 0.27 -66.72
C ASP A 1135 -49.87 1.76 -66.65
N LEU A 1136 -49.12 2.18 -65.59
CA LEU A 1136 -48.73 3.58 -65.33
C LEU A 1136 -47.33 3.78 -64.67
N ARG A 1137 -46.80 5.01 -64.81
CA ARG A 1137 -45.87 5.70 -63.89
C ARG A 1137 -46.57 6.97 -63.39
N GLU A 1138 -46.01 7.76 -62.47
CA GLU A 1138 -46.67 8.98 -61.95
C GLU A 1138 -46.99 9.99 -63.10
N GLY A 1139 -48.24 9.96 -63.63
CA GLY A 1139 -48.60 10.50 -64.96
C GLY A 1139 -50.09 10.44 -65.41
N ASP A 1140 -50.57 9.34 -66.01
CA ASP A 1140 -51.67 9.29 -67.03
C ASP A 1140 -53.04 8.60 -66.63
N ARG A 1141 -54.10 8.51 -67.51
CA ARG A 1141 -55.56 8.29 -67.16
C ARG A 1141 -56.43 7.30 -68.02
N ALA A 1142 -57.62 6.80 -67.54
CA ALA A 1142 -58.58 5.81 -68.20
C ALA A 1142 -60.12 5.83 -67.74
N GLU A 1143 -61.08 4.95 -68.21
CA GLU A 1143 -62.60 5.06 -68.13
C GLU A 1143 -63.51 3.75 -67.90
N VAL A 1144 -64.78 3.80 -67.33
CA VAL A 1144 -65.67 2.66 -66.82
C VAL A 1144 -67.27 2.89 -66.72
N VAL A 1145 -68.17 1.84 -66.58
CA VAL A 1145 -69.72 1.82 -66.65
C VAL A 1145 -70.54 0.78 -65.73
N ALA A 1146 -71.84 0.96 -65.31
CA ALA A 1146 -72.67 0.09 -64.36
C ALA A 1146 -74.27 0.06 -64.37
N THR A 1147 -75.00 -0.87 -63.64
CA THR A 1147 -76.53 -1.08 -63.56
C THR A 1147 -77.21 -1.75 -62.26
N PHE A 1148 -78.55 -1.65 -61.93
CA PHE A 1148 -79.20 -1.98 -60.57
C PHE A 1148 -80.59 -2.75 -60.46
N VAL A 1149 -81.00 -3.26 -59.24
CA VAL A 1149 -82.35 -3.81 -58.82
C VAL A 1149 -82.68 -3.70 -57.28
N GLY A 1150 -83.94 -3.40 -56.86
CA GLY A 1150 -84.47 -3.45 -55.45
C GLY A 1150 -85.68 -2.53 -55.14
N GLU A 1151 -85.93 -2.09 -53.88
CA GLU A 1151 -86.94 -1.04 -53.53
C GLU A 1151 -86.29 0.37 -53.42
N PRO A 1152 -86.54 1.33 -54.33
CA PRO A 1152 -85.81 2.59 -54.40
C PRO A 1152 -86.03 3.52 -53.17
N PRO A 1153 -85.10 4.46 -52.89
CA PRO A 1153 -83.99 4.90 -53.74
C PRO A 1153 -82.73 4.02 -53.65
N PHE A 1154 -82.00 3.89 -54.75
CA PHE A 1154 -80.77 3.11 -54.80
C PHE A 1154 -79.52 3.90 -54.41
N SER A 1155 -78.49 3.19 -53.97
CA SER A 1155 -77.11 3.67 -53.89
C SER A 1155 -76.18 2.48 -54.06
N TRP A 1156 -75.06 2.63 -54.78
CA TRP A 1156 -74.12 1.54 -55.05
C TRP A 1156 -72.67 1.98 -54.88
N ARG A 1157 -71.74 1.02 -54.87
CA ARG A 1157 -70.31 1.28 -54.65
C ARG A 1157 -69.45 0.29 -55.42
N TYR A 1158 -68.37 0.80 -56.01
CA TYR A 1158 -67.29 0.01 -56.61
C TYR A 1158 -65.96 0.23 -55.86
N ALA A 1159 -65.01 -0.68 -56.08
CA ALA A 1159 -63.71 -0.74 -55.42
C ALA A 1159 -62.60 -1.03 -56.40
N ARG A 1160 -61.52 -0.26 -56.32
CA ARG A 1160 -60.27 -0.42 -57.06
C ARG A 1160 -59.30 -1.26 -56.23
N MET A 1161 -58.55 -2.23 -56.77
CA MET A 1161 -57.67 -3.16 -56.01
C MET A 1161 -56.22 -3.23 -56.53
N GLU A 1162 -55.37 -4.03 -55.92
CA GLU A 1162 -53.94 -4.18 -56.24
C GLU A 1162 -53.71 -4.88 -57.60
N ALA A 1163 -52.53 -4.72 -58.21
CA ALA A 1163 -52.19 -5.48 -59.42
C ALA A 1163 -51.83 -6.89 -59.05
N VAL A 1164 -52.16 -7.80 -59.96
CA VAL A 1164 -51.47 -9.07 -60.05
C VAL A 1164 -51.13 -9.34 -61.52
N TYR A 1165 -50.02 -8.76 -61.98
CA TYR A 1165 -49.33 -9.13 -63.22
C TYR A 1165 -47.84 -9.32 -62.94
N ASP A 1166 -47.22 -10.34 -63.55
CA ASP A 1166 -45.84 -10.79 -63.31
C ASP A 1166 -45.37 -11.48 -64.61
N GLU A 1167 -44.55 -10.80 -65.42
CA GLU A 1167 -44.25 -11.19 -66.82
C GLU A 1167 -43.57 -12.56 -67.00
N LYS A 1168 -43.08 -13.21 -65.93
CA LYS A 1168 -42.21 -14.39 -66.06
C LYS A 1168 -42.80 -15.72 -65.60
N HIS A 1169 -43.92 -15.75 -64.88
CA HIS A 1169 -44.51 -17.01 -64.40
C HIS A 1169 -46.04 -17.06 -64.55
N HIS A 1170 -46.54 -18.09 -65.23
CA HIS A 1170 -47.97 -18.39 -65.31
C HIS A 1170 -48.57 -18.54 -63.90
N ALA A 1171 -49.59 -17.73 -63.61
CA ALA A 1171 -50.57 -17.88 -62.51
C ALA A 1171 -50.04 -18.41 -61.16
N LYS A 1172 -49.61 -17.51 -60.27
CA LYS A 1172 -49.57 -17.79 -58.82
C LYS A 1172 -50.98 -17.95 -58.27
N HIS A 1173 -51.53 -19.15 -58.36
CA HIS A 1173 -52.80 -19.52 -57.71
C HIS A 1173 -52.74 -19.22 -56.21
N GLY A 1174 -53.72 -18.49 -55.68
CA GLY A 1174 -54.00 -18.44 -54.22
C GLY A 1174 -54.03 -17.08 -53.53
N LYS A 1175 -53.65 -15.96 -54.16
CA LYS A 1175 -53.78 -14.61 -53.55
C LYS A 1175 -54.92 -13.78 -54.18
N ARG A 1176 -55.77 -13.19 -53.34
CA ARG A 1176 -56.75 -12.16 -53.73
C ARG A 1176 -56.04 -10.81 -53.92
N PRO A 1177 -56.40 -9.99 -54.92
CA PRO A 1177 -55.93 -8.60 -55.03
C PRO A 1177 -56.55 -7.73 -53.92
N LYS A 1178 -55.74 -6.89 -53.27
CA LYS A 1178 -56.14 -6.05 -52.13
C LYS A 1178 -56.83 -4.74 -52.57
N ILE A 1179 -57.99 -4.37 -52.04
CA ILE A 1179 -58.62 -3.06 -52.33
C ILE A 1179 -57.66 -1.88 -52.01
N LEU A 1180 -57.50 -0.97 -52.97
CA LEU A 1180 -56.77 0.29 -52.92
C LEU A 1180 -57.68 1.50 -52.69
N ASP A 1181 -58.83 1.61 -53.37
CA ASP A 1181 -59.87 2.62 -53.05
C ASP A 1181 -61.30 2.16 -53.34
N THR A 1182 -62.31 2.95 -52.94
CA THR A 1182 -63.73 2.68 -53.24
C THR A 1182 -64.52 3.95 -53.47
N HIS A 1183 -65.37 3.98 -54.49
CA HIS A 1183 -66.23 5.11 -54.88
C HIS A 1183 -67.71 4.71 -54.80
N THR A 1184 -68.58 5.62 -54.34
CA THR A 1184 -69.99 5.34 -54.01
C THR A 1184 -70.92 6.35 -54.66
N GLU A 1185 -71.76 5.91 -55.60
CA GLU A 1185 -72.79 6.75 -56.22
C GLU A 1185 -74.16 6.50 -55.57
N ARG A 1186 -74.94 7.58 -55.40
CA ARG A 1186 -76.02 7.61 -54.39
C ARG A 1186 -77.31 8.26 -54.89
N ASN A 1187 -78.39 7.87 -54.22
CA ASN A 1187 -79.74 8.40 -54.41
C ASN A 1187 -80.29 8.25 -55.85
N ILE A 1188 -79.84 7.19 -56.53
CA ILE A 1188 -80.18 6.89 -57.92
C ILE A 1188 -81.64 6.41 -57.98
N GLN A 1189 -82.46 7.13 -58.75
CA GLN A 1189 -83.87 6.80 -58.98
C GLN A 1189 -84.07 5.92 -60.24
N GLY A 1190 -83.06 5.88 -61.12
CA GLY A 1190 -82.97 5.00 -62.30
C GLY A 1190 -82.09 3.78 -62.06
N TYR A 1191 -81.57 3.19 -63.14
CA TYR A 1191 -80.98 1.85 -63.11
C TYR A 1191 -79.56 1.71 -63.75
N THR A 1192 -78.79 2.80 -64.05
CA THR A 1192 -77.50 2.78 -64.82
C THR A 1192 -76.49 3.93 -64.51
N ASP A 1193 -75.15 3.82 -64.75
CA ASP A 1193 -74.07 4.78 -64.30
C ASP A 1193 -72.65 4.74 -65.03
N THR A 1194 -71.73 5.75 -64.96
CA THR A 1194 -70.41 5.89 -65.73
C THR A 1194 -69.28 6.86 -65.19
N PHE A 1195 -67.94 6.60 -65.31
CA PHE A 1195 -66.81 7.50 -64.82
C PHE A 1195 -65.32 7.21 -65.30
N THR A 1196 -64.29 7.99 -64.86
CA THR A 1196 -62.81 7.88 -65.19
C THR A 1196 -61.79 7.85 -64.01
N THR A 1197 -60.53 7.37 -64.21
CA THR A 1197 -59.42 7.26 -63.19
C THR A 1197 -58.01 7.74 -63.64
N LEU A 1198 -57.09 7.96 -62.69
CA LEU A 1198 -55.69 8.46 -62.81
C LEU A 1198 -54.66 7.54 -62.12
N THR A 1199 -55.11 6.63 -61.25
CA THR A 1199 -54.23 5.97 -60.28
C THR A 1199 -54.40 4.48 -60.31
N GLU A 1200 -53.34 3.82 -59.87
CA GLU A 1200 -53.09 2.41 -60.05
C GLU A 1200 -54.17 1.53 -59.36
N GLY A 1201 -54.76 0.53 -60.05
CA GLY A 1201 -55.62 -0.50 -59.39
C GLY A 1201 -56.98 -0.91 -60.00
N THR A 1202 -57.49 -2.09 -59.55
CA THR A 1202 -58.56 -3.04 -59.98
C THR A 1202 -60.02 -2.75 -59.65
N ILE A 1203 -60.75 -2.09 -60.56
CA ILE A 1203 -62.14 -1.65 -60.36
C ILE A 1203 -63.19 -2.80 -60.46
N VAL A 1204 -63.95 -3.06 -59.39
CA VAL A 1204 -65.06 -4.06 -59.27
C VAL A 1204 -66.28 -3.48 -58.53
N PRO A 1205 -67.55 -3.90 -58.73
CA PRO A 1205 -68.67 -3.54 -57.84
C PRO A 1205 -68.64 -4.30 -56.51
N ILE A 1206 -68.96 -3.61 -55.40
CA ILE A 1206 -68.87 -4.18 -54.05
C ILE A 1206 -70.12 -4.05 -53.15
N TRP A 1207 -71.06 -3.14 -53.43
CA TRP A 1207 -72.22 -2.92 -52.54
C TRP A 1207 -73.38 -2.19 -53.23
N ILE A 1208 -74.59 -2.42 -52.73
CA ILE A 1208 -75.83 -1.69 -53.03
C ILE A 1208 -76.71 -1.56 -51.77
N LYS A 1209 -77.48 -0.48 -51.69
CA LYS A 1209 -78.52 -0.26 -50.67
C LYS A 1209 -79.89 0.07 -51.30
N ASP A 1210 -80.94 -0.32 -50.59
CA ASP A 1210 -82.34 0.05 -50.82
C ASP A 1210 -82.91 0.88 -49.64
N LYS A 1211 -84.23 1.08 -49.62
CA LYS A 1211 -84.96 1.83 -48.60
C LYS A 1211 -84.82 1.29 -47.16
N HIS A 1212 -84.71 -0.02 -46.95
CA HIS A 1212 -84.81 -0.67 -45.63
C HIS A 1212 -83.55 -1.41 -45.20
N CYS A 1213 -82.92 -2.20 -46.07
CA CYS A 1213 -81.63 -2.84 -45.78
C CYS A 1213 -80.64 -2.65 -46.95
N GLN A 1214 -79.56 -3.42 -46.96
CA GLN A 1214 -78.43 -3.23 -47.88
C GLN A 1214 -77.67 -4.54 -48.08
N PHE A 1215 -77.02 -4.69 -49.23
CA PHE A 1215 -76.21 -5.85 -49.58
C PHE A 1215 -74.81 -5.44 -50.06
N GLY A 1216 -73.79 -6.23 -49.75
CA GLY A 1216 -72.48 -6.05 -50.33
C GLY A 1216 -71.57 -7.25 -50.09
N LYS A 1217 -70.57 -7.43 -50.95
CA LYS A 1217 -69.50 -8.39 -50.72
C LYS A 1217 -68.44 -7.70 -49.87
N GLU A 1218 -68.15 -8.30 -48.72
CA GLU A 1218 -66.87 -8.08 -48.04
C GLU A 1218 -65.81 -8.86 -48.83
N PHE A 1219 -64.83 -8.13 -49.39
CA PHE A 1219 -63.88 -8.62 -50.40
C PHE A 1219 -62.55 -9.08 -49.80
#